data_AF-A0A8B9DE84-F1
#
_entry.id   AF-A0A8B9DE84-F1
#
_cell.length_a   1.000
_cell.length_b   1.000
_cell.length_c   1.000
_cell.angle_alpha   90.00
_cell.angle_beta   90.00
_cell.angle_gamma   90.00
#
_symmetry.space_group_name_H-M   'P 1'
#
loop_
_entity.id
_entity.type
_entity.pdbx_description
1 polymer ?
#
loop_
_entity_poly.entity_id
_entity_poly.type
_entity_poly.pdbx_seq_one_letter_code
_entity_poly.pdbx_strand_id
1 'polypeptide(L)'
;MGTDSENPVLRNVLLSFNLLLLGTVLKPFECRLEVTTEPAERPAVDEEGGLANCSPPIKEQPMVFHHIYNINIPLDSCCSSMLKPSAEEVSSEDDRLAEYTEQTSDSESQVTFTHRINLPKQACKCSTSLPSLQELLSRIEMLEREVSMLRDQCNSNCCQENAATGRLDYTLPCSGHGNFSLESCRCVCSEGWAGSNCSEPRCPRGCSSRGVCLEGQCVCDNDYGGEDCSQLRCPAGCGARGLCVDGECVCEEGFAGEDCSQPRCPRDCSGKGYCTNGTCVCVEGYAGEDCGWLRCPNACSGRGICQDGICVCEDGYGGQDCSAVAPPENLRVTGISDGSIELAWDSPGAATEYVVSYQPAGPGGTQLQQRVPGDWSTITITELEPGVAYNVSVYAVISDVLSIPVTAKVMTNLATPQGLKFKTITETTAEVQWEPFSFPFDGWEISFIPKNNEGGVIAQLPSTVTTFNQTGLKPGEEYTVTVVALKDQARSPPASDSVSTLIDGPTQILVRDVSDTVAFVEWTPPRARVDAILLKYGLADGEGGRTTFRLQPPLSQYSLQALRPGAHYHLAVSALRGTNESRPALAQFTTEIDAPKNLRVGSRTPASLELAWDNSEAEAHSYRVVYSTLAGEHYHEVLVPRDTGPTTRATLTDLVPGTEYGIGISAVMDSQQSVPATMNARTELDSPRDLLVTASTETSISLAWTKAMGPIDHYRVTFTPASGMASEVTVSPDKSQLTLSELEPGTEYTITIIAERGRQQSLEATVDAFTGVRPITQLHFSQLTSSSVNITWSDPSPPADRLVLTYSPRDEEAAQRLALDGTLKHASLTGLRPSTEYLVSLVAVHGAVSSEPVVGSITTGMDAPKDLRVGNITQDSMIVYWSPPVAAFDHYRISYRATEGRTDSAAIASDATEYSLHRLQPATKYEIGVKSVRGREESEVASITTYTAMDAPLGVTATNITPTEALLQWNPPLMDVESYVLVLTRHAVAGETILVDGANQEYQLTNLLPSTTYTVVMYATNGPLTSQTISTNFTTLLDPPSNLTASEVTRRSALLSWLPPVGEIENYVMTYRSTDGSRKELIVDAEDTWIRLEGLSETTEYTVRLQAAQNAMRSSFISTTFTTGEARTTHRPYGLSLLRQHFTRSTGVFISMTHDNGNYLRQQQQKKENTLFYG
;
A
#
# COMPACT_ATOMS: atom_id res chain seq x y z
N MET A 1 -48.13 20.83 -3.80
CA MET A 1 -49.25 20.03 -4.34
C MET A 1 -49.11 18.61 -3.79
N GLY A 2 -50.19 17.82 -3.74
CA GLY A 2 -50.20 16.44 -3.20
C GLY A 2 -49.29 15.48 -3.98
N THR A 3 -48.74 14.40 -3.40
CA THR A 3 -49.42 13.15 -2.95
C THR A 3 -50.05 12.37 -4.13
N ASP A 4 -50.05 11.04 -4.21
CA ASP A 4 -50.26 10.02 -3.16
C ASP A 4 -49.71 8.61 -3.47
N SER A 5 -49.85 7.70 -2.48
CA SER A 5 -49.98 6.22 -2.59
C SER A 5 -48.76 5.31 -2.87
N GLU A 6 -48.74 4.04 -2.44
CA GLU A 6 -49.04 3.49 -1.09
C GLU A 6 -48.41 2.08 -0.87
N ASN A 7 -48.69 1.44 0.27
CA ASN A 7 -48.08 0.21 0.81
C ASN A 7 -49.00 -1.04 0.57
N PRO A 8 -48.56 -2.32 0.76
CA PRO A 8 -48.57 -2.90 2.11
C PRO A 8 -47.61 -4.07 2.46
N VAL A 9 -46.92 -3.93 3.60
CA VAL A 9 -47.02 -4.77 4.83
C VAL A 9 -47.09 -6.32 4.75
N LEU A 10 -46.19 -6.98 5.51
CA LEU A 10 -46.51 -8.17 6.32
C LEU A 10 -45.74 -8.11 7.66
N ARG A 11 -46.38 -8.46 8.79
CA ARG A 11 -45.85 -8.22 10.15
C ARG A 11 -46.42 -9.21 11.18
N ASN A 12 -45.57 -9.73 12.08
CA ASN A 12 -45.92 -10.30 13.41
C ASN A 12 -44.76 -9.89 14.37
N VAL A 13 -44.90 -9.26 15.56
CA VAL A 13 -45.95 -9.25 16.61
C VAL A 13 -45.94 -10.61 17.33
N LEU A 14 -45.66 -10.76 18.65
CA LEU A 14 -46.06 -10.08 19.92
C LEU A 14 -44.86 -10.13 20.93
N LEU A 15 -44.79 -9.56 22.16
CA LEU A 15 -45.52 -8.53 22.93
C LEU A 15 -44.62 -7.98 24.08
N SER A 16 -45.11 -7.03 24.88
CA SER A 16 -44.41 -6.31 25.98
C SER A 16 -45.20 -6.29 27.31
N PHE A 17 -44.56 -5.89 28.42
CA PHE A 17 -45.02 -5.18 29.68
C PHE A 17 -44.08 -5.58 30.87
N ASN A 18 -43.41 -4.67 31.61
CA ASN A 18 -43.85 -3.78 32.74
C ASN A 18 -44.20 -4.51 34.06
N LEU A 19 -43.85 -4.07 35.30
CA LEU A 19 -43.00 -2.96 35.83
C LEU A 19 -42.73 -3.15 37.37
N LEU A 20 -41.63 -2.54 37.90
CA LEU A 20 -41.35 -2.07 39.29
C LEU A 20 -41.03 -3.02 40.50
N LEU A 21 -39.91 -2.69 41.18
CA LEU A 21 -39.59 -2.72 42.64
C LEU A 21 -39.67 -4.08 43.41
N LEU A 22 -38.64 -4.57 44.13
CA LEU A 22 -37.81 -3.92 45.18
C LEU A 22 -36.54 -4.77 45.53
N GLY A 23 -35.46 -4.16 46.07
CA GLY A 23 -34.51 -4.84 46.99
C GLY A 23 -33.06 -5.14 46.56
N THR A 24 -32.10 -4.72 47.40
CA THR A 24 -30.74 -5.29 47.70
C THR A 24 -29.81 -5.75 46.54
N VAL A 25 -28.77 -5.00 46.12
CA VAL A 25 -27.43 -4.79 46.76
C VAL A 25 -26.40 -5.95 46.55
N LEU A 26 -25.22 -5.62 45.95
CA LEU A 26 -23.97 -6.41 45.80
C LEU A 26 -24.09 -7.72 44.96
N LYS A 27 -23.04 -8.30 44.34
CA LYS A 27 -21.81 -7.89 43.59
C LYS A 27 -21.31 -9.19 42.87
N PRO A 28 -20.32 -9.19 41.96
CA PRO A 28 -19.96 -10.43 41.24
C PRO A 28 -19.20 -11.44 42.11
N PHE A 29 -19.30 -12.72 41.76
CA PHE A 29 -18.58 -13.83 42.41
C PHE A 29 -17.13 -13.93 41.90
N GLU A 30 -16.18 -13.57 42.75
CA GLU A 30 -14.96 -14.38 42.93
C GLU A 30 -15.34 -15.70 43.63
N CYS A 31 -14.52 -16.75 43.56
CA CYS A 31 -14.70 -17.89 44.46
C CYS A 31 -13.42 -18.75 44.64
N ARG A 32 -13.00 -19.18 45.83
CA ARG A 32 -13.04 -18.64 47.22
C ARG A 32 -12.13 -19.55 48.09
N LEU A 33 -11.65 -19.02 49.23
CA LEU A 33 -11.32 -19.65 50.53
C LEU A 33 -10.04 -18.96 51.07
N GLU A 34 -10.10 -17.99 51.99
CA GLU A 34 -10.46 -18.10 53.43
C GLU A 34 -9.56 -19.12 54.15
N VAL A 35 -8.87 -18.76 55.23
CA VAL A 35 -9.39 -18.13 56.46
C VAL A 35 -8.61 -16.87 56.91
N THR A 36 -9.30 -15.93 57.57
CA THR A 36 -8.69 -14.77 58.28
C THR A 36 -8.96 -14.82 59.78
N THR A 37 -7.92 -14.63 60.60
CA THR A 37 -8.03 -14.20 62.01
C THR A 37 -6.89 -13.25 62.38
N GLU A 38 -7.21 -11.96 62.47
CA GLU A 38 -6.53 -11.03 63.39
C GLU A 38 -6.85 -11.43 64.87
N PRO A 39 -6.13 -10.94 65.91
CA PRO A 39 -5.37 -9.68 65.94
C PRO A 39 -4.03 -9.67 66.74
N ALA A 40 -3.54 -8.46 66.95
CA ALA A 40 -2.74 -7.97 68.10
C ALA A 40 -1.20 -7.99 68.01
N GLU A 41 -0.61 -7.36 69.03
CA GLU A 41 0.74 -6.77 69.04
C GLU A 41 1.84 -7.69 69.59
N ARG A 42 3.08 -7.17 69.52
CA ARG A 42 4.32 -7.66 70.16
C ARG A 42 4.07 -8.10 71.63
N PRO A 43 4.77 -9.15 72.13
CA PRO A 43 6.14 -8.92 72.62
C PRO A 43 7.18 -10.06 72.43
N ALA A 44 8.44 -9.62 72.44
CA ALA A 44 9.66 -10.19 73.04
C ALA A 44 9.82 -11.72 73.33
N VAL A 45 11.01 -12.24 72.97
CA VAL A 45 11.97 -13.02 73.83
C VAL A 45 11.46 -14.36 74.41
N ASP A 46 12.04 -15.55 74.13
CA ASP A 46 13.41 -15.95 74.56
C ASP A 46 13.98 -17.25 73.88
N GLU A 47 15.26 -17.53 74.17
CA GLU A 47 16.05 -18.80 74.26
C GLU A 47 15.96 -20.06 73.33
N GLU A 48 17.18 -20.59 73.07
CA GLU A 48 17.68 -21.99 72.88
C GLU A 48 17.04 -23.06 71.95
N GLY A 49 17.92 -23.86 71.29
CA GLY A 49 17.60 -25.21 70.77
C GLY A 49 18.44 -25.72 69.57
N GLY A 50 19.15 -26.85 69.72
CA GLY A 50 19.78 -27.60 68.60
C GLY A 50 18.80 -28.53 67.84
N LEU A 51 19.20 -29.41 66.91
CA LEU A 51 20.53 -29.93 66.55
C LEU A 51 20.48 -30.73 65.21
N ALA A 52 21.65 -31.01 64.60
CA ALA A 52 21.98 -32.15 63.72
C ALA A 52 21.40 -32.30 62.27
N ASN A 53 22.19 -31.81 61.29
CA ASN A 53 22.70 -32.51 60.09
C ASN A 53 22.01 -33.79 59.54
N CYS A 54 21.62 -33.80 58.24
CA CYS A 54 22.36 -34.49 57.16
C CYS A 54 21.71 -34.37 55.73
N SER A 55 22.55 -34.19 54.71
CA SER A 55 22.32 -33.97 53.27
C SER A 55 22.08 -35.25 52.42
N PRO A 56 21.97 -35.25 51.05
CA PRO A 56 21.66 -34.23 49.99
C PRO A 56 20.49 -34.75 49.06
N PRO A 57 20.34 -34.46 47.71
CA PRO A 57 20.83 -33.41 46.78
C PRO A 57 19.67 -32.60 46.10
N ILE A 58 19.85 -31.60 45.22
CA ILE A 58 20.19 -31.63 43.76
C ILE A 58 20.56 -30.20 43.27
N LYS A 59 21.19 -30.08 42.08
CA LYS A 59 21.74 -28.84 41.46
C LYS A 59 20.69 -27.93 40.80
N GLU A 60 20.99 -26.63 40.77
CA GLU A 60 20.50 -25.67 39.75
C GLU A 60 21.69 -25.03 38.98
N GLN A 61 21.42 -24.10 38.05
CA GLN A 61 22.37 -23.57 37.05
C GLN A 61 22.83 -22.12 37.32
N PRO A 62 24.04 -21.72 36.87
CA PRO A 62 24.54 -20.34 37.01
C PRO A 62 23.83 -19.37 36.05
N MET A 63 23.70 -18.10 36.46
CA MET A 63 23.20 -17.01 35.61
C MET A 63 24.35 -16.26 34.92
N VAL A 64 24.13 -15.83 33.68
CA VAL A 64 25.10 -15.07 32.87
C VAL A 64 24.47 -13.75 32.47
N PHE A 65 25.20 -12.65 32.66
CA PHE A 65 24.75 -11.30 32.28
C PHE A 65 25.63 -10.76 31.15
N HIS A 66 24.99 -10.31 30.06
CA HIS A 66 25.67 -9.74 28.89
C HIS A 66 25.53 -8.22 28.90
N HIS A 67 26.64 -7.49 28.84
CA HIS A 67 26.65 -6.04 28.64
C HIS A 67 27.33 -5.69 27.31
N ILE A 68 26.61 -4.97 26.45
CA ILE A 68 27.08 -4.51 25.15
C ILE A 68 27.18 -2.98 25.18
N TYR A 69 28.35 -2.45 24.83
CA TYR A 69 28.61 -1.01 24.77
C TYR A 69 28.67 -0.57 23.31
N ASN A 70 27.66 0.19 22.87
CA ASN A 70 27.70 0.94 21.61
C ASN A 70 28.16 2.38 21.93
N ILE A 71 29.36 2.74 21.47
CA ILE A 71 29.94 4.07 21.70
C ILE A 71 29.73 4.92 20.45
N ASN A 72 28.73 5.81 20.48
CA ASN A 72 28.55 6.84 19.46
C ASN A 72 29.51 8.00 19.73
N ILE A 73 30.40 8.30 18.78
CA ILE A 73 31.34 9.42 18.86
C ILE A 73 30.73 10.62 18.13
N PRO A 74 30.60 11.81 18.76
CA PRO A 74 30.12 13.01 18.08
C PRO A 74 31.14 13.49 17.04
N LEU A 75 30.67 13.85 15.84
CA LEU A 75 31.48 14.32 14.71
C LEU A 75 31.52 15.84 14.64
N ASP A 76 32.42 16.46 15.39
CA ASP A 76 32.69 17.90 15.27
C ASP A 76 33.58 18.23 14.04
N SER A 77 32.95 18.89 13.06
CA SER A 77 33.52 19.84 12.09
C SER A 77 34.95 19.60 11.57
N CYS A 78 35.08 18.96 10.39
CA CYS A 78 36.09 19.32 9.39
C CYS A 78 35.81 18.72 8.00
N CYS A 79 35.41 19.55 7.03
CA CYS A 79 36.02 19.65 5.69
C CYS A 79 35.20 20.57 4.77
N SER A 80 35.89 21.37 3.94
CA SER A 80 35.30 22.13 2.85
C SER A 80 36.09 21.90 1.55
N SER A 81 35.49 22.25 0.42
CA SER A 81 36.04 22.21 -0.96
C SER A 81 36.19 20.85 -1.66
N MET A 82 35.33 20.67 -2.68
CA MET A 82 35.53 20.07 -4.01
C MET A 82 36.80 19.26 -4.32
N LEU A 83 36.63 18.05 -4.87
CA LEU A 83 37.12 17.66 -6.22
C LEU A 83 36.58 16.28 -6.69
N LYS A 84 36.51 16.07 -8.01
CA LYS A 84 36.16 14.84 -8.75
C LYS A 84 37.20 14.63 -9.88
N PRO A 85 37.29 13.47 -10.55
CA PRO A 85 37.17 12.08 -10.08
C PRO A 85 38.30 11.18 -10.65
N SER A 86 38.35 9.89 -10.26
CA SER A 86 38.88 8.79 -11.09
C SER A 86 38.29 7.46 -10.62
N ALA A 87 38.16 6.48 -11.52
CA ALA A 87 37.56 5.17 -11.24
C ALA A 87 38.55 4.02 -11.47
N GLU A 88 38.37 2.92 -10.73
CA GLU A 88 38.78 1.57 -11.11
C GLU A 88 38.03 0.55 -10.23
N GLU A 89 37.70 -0.63 -10.78
CA GLU A 89 36.91 -1.67 -10.12
C GLU A 89 37.80 -2.79 -9.55
N VAL A 90 37.59 -3.21 -8.29
CA VAL A 90 38.12 -4.47 -7.75
C VAL A 90 37.08 -5.14 -6.84
N SER A 91 37.08 -6.48 -6.83
CA SER A 91 36.14 -7.39 -6.18
C SER A 91 36.01 -7.30 -4.66
N SER A 92 34.83 -7.69 -4.17
CA SER A 92 34.53 -7.99 -2.77
C SER A 92 35.16 -9.30 -2.27
N GLU A 93 35.83 -9.30 -1.11
CA GLU A 93 35.73 -10.38 -0.11
C GLU A 93 36.30 -9.99 1.28
N ASP A 94 35.95 -10.79 2.28
CA ASP A 94 36.42 -10.84 3.69
C ASP A 94 36.33 -9.56 4.55
N ASP A 95 35.16 -9.34 5.17
CA ASP A 95 34.96 -8.36 6.26
C ASP A 95 34.83 -9.09 7.61
N ARG A 96 35.88 -9.00 8.45
CA ARG A 96 35.96 -9.71 9.74
C ARG A 96 36.08 -8.71 10.89
N LEU A 97 35.07 -8.69 11.76
CA LEU A 97 35.14 -7.97 13.04
C LEU A 97 36.29 -8.54 13.89
N ALA A 98 37.06 -7.63 14.51
CA ALA A 98 37.96 -7.98 15.59
C ALA A 98 37.17 -7.96 16.90
N GLU A 99 36.81 -9.14 17.39
CA GLU A 99 36.07 -9.32 18.64
C GLU A 99 37.05 -9.58 19.79
N TYR A 100 37.07 -8.68 20.78
CA TYR A 100 37.77 -8.88 22.04
C TYR A 100 36.78 -9.29 23.12
N THR A 101 37.09 -10.40 23.81
CA THR A 101 36.36 -10.89 24.98
C THR A 101 37.34 -11.33 26.04
N GLU A 102 37.05 -10.99 27.30
CA GLU A 102 37.84 -11.38 28.46
C GLU A 102 36.88 -11.79 29.59
N GLN A 103 37.30 -12.75 30.43
CA GLN A 103 36.45 -13.37 31.44
C GLN A 103 37.07 -13.24 32.82
N THR A 104 36.42 -12.48 33.70
CA THR A 104 36.73 -12.41 35.13
C THR A 104 35.84 -13.40 35.89
N SER A 105 36.44 -14.42 36.51
CA SER A 105 35.74 -15.40 37.35
C SER A 105 36.05 -15.16 38.83
N ASP A 106 35.05 -14.82 39.63
CA ASP A 106 35.17 -14.81 41.09
C ASP A 106 34.73 -16.16 41.67
N SER A 107 35.46 -16.71 42.63
CA SER A 107 35.30 -18.11 43.04
C SER A 107 34.14 -18.37 44.00
N GLU A 108 33.58 -17.32 44.60
CA GLU A 108 32.50 -17.43 45.61
C GLU A 108 31.14 -16.90 45.13
N SER A 109 31.03 -16.39 43.89
CA SER A 109 29.73 -16.05 43.29
C SER A 109 29.65 -16.46 41.81
N GLN A 110 28.63 -17.23 41.45
CA GLN A 110 28.46 -17.76 40.08
C GLN A 110 27.83 -16.72 39.13
N VAL A 111 28.54 -15.60 38.92
CA VAL A 111 28.14 -14.53 38.00
C VAL A 111 29.25 -14.32 36.98
N THR A 112 28.97 -14.62 35.71
CA THR A 112 29.92 -14.35 34.61
C THR A 112 29.55 -13.05 33.93
N PHE A 113 30.46 -12.07 33.99
CA PHE A 113 30.37 -10.84 33.20
C PHE A 113 31.08 -11.04 31.86
N THR A 114 30.42 -10.65 30.76
CA THR A 114 31.07 -10.53 29.45
C THR A 114 30.87 -9.13 28.88
N HIS A 115 31.99 -8.49 28.54
CA HIS A 115 32.04 -7.17 27.93
C HIS A 115 32.18 -7.32 26.41
N ARG A 116 31.30 -6.66 25.64
CA ARG A 116 31.37 -6.64 24.16
C ARG A 116 31.35 -5.20 23.68
N ILE A 117 32.43 -4.75 23.04
CA ILE A 117 32.60 -3.38 22.55
C ILE A 117 32.57 -3.41 21.01
N ASN A 118 31.59 -2.72 20.41
CA ASN A 118 31.48 -2.58 18.96
C ASN A 118 31.98 -1.20 18.52
N LEU A 119 33.01 -1.15 17.68
CA LEU A 119 33.52 0.07 17.05
C LEU A 119 33.19 0.07 15.55
N PRO A 120 32.33 0.98 15.05
CA PRO A 120 31.98 1.03 13.63
C PRO A 120 33.13 1.55 12.77
N LYS A 121 33.57 0.75 11.79
CA LYS A 121 34.51 1.20 10.74
C LYS A 121 33.73 1.77 9.55
N GLN A 122 33.77 3.09 9.34
CA GLN A 122 33.98 3.70 8.00
C GLN A 122 34.02 5.24 8.07
N ALA A 123 35.22 5.83 8.00
CA ALA A 123 35.47 7.13 7.37
C ALA A 123 36.98 7.33 7.10
N CYS A 124 37.31 7.73 5.87
CA CYS A 124 38.59 8.28 5.40
C CYS A 124 39.91 7.47 5.56
N LYS A 125 40.62 7.32 4.44
CA LYS A 125 42.07 7.05 4.41
C LYS A 125 42.82 8.33 4.80
N CYS A 126 43.55 8.33 5.91
CA CYS A 126 44.60 9.32 6.20
C CYS A 126 45.76 8.67 6.96
N SER A 127 46.95 9.28 6.88
CA SER A 127 48.22 8.66 7.25
C SER A 127 48.47 8.58 8.75
N THR A 128 49.23 7.56 9.15
CA THR A 128 49.69 7.27 10.51
C THR A 128 50.46 8.42 11.18
N SER A 129 49.93 8.99 12.27
CA SER A 129 50.66 9.28 13.52
C SER A 129 49.80 10.03 14.55
N LEU A 130 49.62 9.48 15.76
CA LEU A 130 49.30 10.24 16.99
C LEU A 130 49.51 9.34 18.23
N PRO A 131 50.35 9.68 19.23
CA PRO A 131 50.72 8.73 20.31
C PRO A 131 49.71 8.56 21.46
N SER A 132 48.71 9.44 21.56
CA SER A 132 47.93 9.68 22.79
C SER A 132 47.09 8.50 23.30
N LEU A 133 46.72 7.55 22.43
CA LEU A 133 45.84 6.43 22.80
C LEU A 133 46.60 5.31 23.53
N GLN A 134 47.90 5.15 23.26
CA GLN A 134 48.74 4.11 23.87
C GLN A 134 49.17 4.48 25.30
N GLU A 135 49.36 5.78 25.57
CA GLU A 135 49.65 6.28 26.92
C GLU A 135 48.44 6.10 27.87
N LEU A 136 47.21 6.27 27.35
CA LEU A 136 45.97 6.03 28.10
C LEU A 136 45.83 4.57 28.57
N LEU A 137 46.09 3.60 27.67
CA LEU A 137 46.08 2.17 28.02
C LEU A 137 47.10 1.83 29.11
N SER A 138 48.32 2.36 29.00
CA SER A 138 49.40 2.11 29.98
C SER A 138 49.11 2.62 31.40
N ARG A 139 48.19 3.57 31.56
CA ARG A 139 47.79 4.10 32.88
C ARG A 139 46.70 3.27 33.56
N ILE A 140 45.91 2.53 32.79
CA ILE A 140 44.87 1.62 33.33
C ILE A 140 45.54 0.35 33.88
N GLU A 141 46.42 -0.27 33.10
CA GLU A 141 47.20 -1.47 33.49
C GLU A 141 48.07 -1.26 34.74
N MET A 142 48.42 0.01 35.04
CA MET A 142 49.20 0.37 36.23
C MET A 142 48.36 0.41 37.52
N LEU A 143 47.11 0.88 37.43
CA LEU A 143 46.21 1.07 38.58
C LEU A 143 45.72 -0.26 39.17
N GLU A 144 45.37 -1.23 38.33
CA GLU A 144 44.95 -2.56 38.79
C GLU A 144 46.06 -3.27 39.59
N ARG A 145 47.31 -3.00 39.23
CA ARG A 145 48.49 -3.60 39.86
C ARG A 145 48.77 -3.05 41.26
N GLU A 146 48.45 -1.79 41.52
CA GLU A 146 48.54 -1.20 42.86
C GLU A 146 47.42 -1.71 43.78
N VAL A 147 46.19 -1.81 43.26
CA VAL A 147 45.03 -2.33 44.01
C VAL A 147 45.24 -3.78 44.46
N SER A 148 45.87 -4.62 43.62
CA SER A 148 46.16 -6.03 43.98
C SER A 148 47.15 -6.18 45.13
N MET A 149 48.09 -5.24 45.33
CA MET A 149 49.13 -5.37 46.36
C MET A 149 48.66 -4.96 47.76
N LEU A 150 47.58 -4.18 47.87
CA LEU A 150 46.99 -3.75 49.14
C LEU A 150 46.12 -4.82 49.84
N ARG A 151 45.81 -5.93 49.15
CA ARG A 151 44.90 -6.98 49.65
C ARG A 151 45.55 -8.02 50.57
N ASP A 152 46.87 -8.19 50.51
CA ASP A 152 47.60 -9.28 51.18
C ASP A 152 48.21 -8.92 52.56
N GLN A 153 47.99 -7.70 53.08
CA GLN A 153 48.78 -7.18 54.23
C GLN A 153 48.06 -7.01 55.58
N CYS A 154 46.82 -7.48 55.76
CA CYS A 154 46.11 -7.38 57.05
C CYS A 154 45.41 -8.68 57.47
N ASN A 155 46.02 -9.49 58.35
CA ASN A 155 45.32 -10.53 59.12
C ASN A 155 46.11 -11.05 60.34
N SER A 156 46.09 -10.33 61.46
CA SER A 156 46.47 -10.86 62.79
C SER A 156 45.89 -10.00 63.92
N ASN A 157 45.26 -10.62 64.92
CA ASN A 157 44.41 -9.93 65.89
C ASN A 157 45.17 -9.30 67.07
N CYS A 158 45.01 -7.99 67.23
CA CYS A 158 44.58 -7.38 68.51
C CYS A 158 43.98 -5.99 68.23
N CYS A 159 42.72 -5.78 68.63
CA CYS A 159 41.96 -4.56 68.38
C CYS A 159 42.32 -3.45 69.42
N GLN A 160 41.97 -2.16 69.27
CA GLN A 160 41.17 -1.47 68.24
C GLN A 160 41.49 0.06 68.25
N GLU A 161 40.86 0.80 67.32
CA GLU A 161 40.63 2.26 67.34
C GLU A 161 41.80 3.24 67.06
N ASN A 162 41.41 4.38 66.47
CA ASN A 162 42.15 5.65 66.31
C ASN A 162 43.43 5.65 65.45
N ALA A 163 43.26 5.75 64.13
CA ALA A 163 44.33 6.05 63.17
C ALA A 163 43.89 6.95 62.00
N ALA A 164 43.38 8.16 62.26
CA ALA A 164 42.99 9.13 61.22
C ALA A 164 43.17 10.63 61.58
N THR A 165 43.94 10.97 62.62
CA THR A 165 44.35 12.35 62.92
C THR A 165 45.86 12.42 63.10
N GLY A 166 46.56 13.08 62.16
CA GLY A 166 48.02 13.07 62.12
C GLY A 166 48.68 14.11 63.04
N ARG A 167 49.27 13.65 64.16
CA ARG A 167 50.37 14.36 64.85
C ARG A 167 51.23 13.40 65.67
N LEU A 168 52.49 13.78 65.90
CA LEU A 168 53.51 12.97 66.60
C LEU A 168 53.53 13.20 68.12
N ASP A 169 54.37 12.39 68.77
CA ASP A 169 55.00 12.54 70.09
C ASP A 169 54.19 12.18 71.36
N TYR A 170 54.48 11.00 71.94
CA TYR A 170 55.08 10.95 73.29
C TYR A 170 55.82 9.62 73.60
N THR A 171 56.62 9.57 74.67
CA THR A 171 57.47 8.41 75.05
C THR A 171 57.65 8.28 76.59
N LEU A 172 58.19 7.12 77.03
CA LEU A 172 58.77 6.82 78.37
C LEU A 172 57.76 6.52 79.52
N PRO A 173 58.17 6.02 80.72
CA PRO A 173 58.71 4.66 80.93
C PRO A 173 58.26 3.98 82.27
N CYS A 174 58.80 2.80 82.62
CA CYS A 174 59.00 2.44 84.05
C CYS A 174 60.22 3.22 84.61
N SER A 175 60.21 3.62 85.88
CA SER A 175 61.20 4.55 86.49
C SER A 175 62.61 3.98 86.74
N GLY A 176 63.14 3.10 85.87
CA GLY A 176 64.47 2.51 85.99
C GLY A 176 64.64 1.43 87.07
N HIS A 177 63.79 1.42 88.10
CA HIS A 177 63.80 0.44 89.21
C HIS A 177 62.76 -0.69 89.05
N GLY A 178 62.44 -1.03 87.79
CA GLY A 178 61.51 -2.10 87.44
C GLY A 178 61.45 -2.35 85.93
N ASN A 179 60.94 -3.52 85.54
CA ASN A 179 60.79 -3.95 84.14
C ASN A 179 59.31 -4.07 83.74
N PHE A 180 58.98 -3.88 82.46
CA PHE A 180 57.61 -3.90 81.95
C PHE A 180 57.27 -5.26 81.29
N SER A 181 56.11 -5.82 81.64
CA SER A 181 55.61 -7.07 81.05
C SER A 181 54.61 -6.79 79.93
N LEU A 182 54.91 -7.22 78.70
CA LEU A 182 54.02 -7.07 77.55
C LEU A 182 52.84 -8.05 77.54
N GLU A 183 52.93 -9.17 78.29
CA GLU A 183 51.81 -10.12 78.45
C GLU A 183 50.77 -9.66 79.49
N SER A 184 51.04 -8.56 80.23
CA SER A 184 50.18 -8.09 81.33
C SER A 184 50.16 -6.57 81.55
N CYS A 185 50.77 -5.79 80.65
CA CYS A 185 50.75 -4.32 80.59
C CYS A 185 51.00 -3.57 81.91
N ARG A 186 52.01 -3.99 82.69
CA ARG A 186 52.43 -3.30 83.93
C ARG A 186 53.91 -3.43 84.25
N CYS A 187 54.43 -2.48 85.05
CA CYS A 187 55.76 -2.56 85.66
C CYS A 187 55.81 -3.57 86.84
N VAL A 188 56.98 -4.16 87.05
CA VAL A 188 57.33 -5.03 88.19
C VAL A 188 58.63 -4.51 88.83
N CYS A 189 58.61 -4.26 90.14
CA CYS A 189 59.64 -3.52 90.87
C CYS A 189 60.73 -4.42 91.51
N SER A 190 61.93 -3.88 91.67
CA SER A 190 63.03 -4.51 92.42
C SER A 190 62.89 -4.36 93.94
N GLU A 191 63.50 -5.28 94.70
CA GLU A 191 63.43 -5.30 96.17
C GLU A 191 63.96 -3.99 96.81
N GLY A 192 63.35 -3.59 97.92
CA GLY A 192 63.61 -2.31 98.60
C GLY A 192 62.77 -1.12 98.10
N TRP A 193 62.09 -1.24 96.96
CA TRP A 193 61.31 -0.17 96.32
C TRP A 193 59.82 -0.53 96.15
N ALA A 194 58.94 0.47 96.32
CA ALA A 194 57.49 0.34 96.18
C ALA A 194 56.87 1.40 95.25
N GLY A 195 55.56 1.29 95.00
CA GLY A 195 54.79 2.20 94.13
C GLY A 195 54.52 1.63 92.73
N SER A 196 53.50 2.16 92.03
CA SER A 196 53.04 1.66 90.71
C SER A 196 54.06 1.85 89.58
N ASN A 197 55.03 2.75 89.76
CA ASN A 197 56.18 2.97 88.87
C ASN A 197 57.54 2.69 89.55
N CYS A 198 57.55 2.10 90.75
CA CYS A 198 58.75 1.70 91.51
C CYS A 198 59.64 2.87 92.01
N SER A 199 59.16 3.71 92.92
CA SER A 199 59.81 4.97 93.32
C SER A 199 59.96 5.25 94.85
N GLU A 200 59.56 4.36 95.76
CA GLU A 200 59.50 4.66 97.22
C GLU A 200 60.34 3.72 98.14
N PRO A 201 61.17 4.24 99.09
CA PRO A 201 61.91 3.48 100.12
C PRO A 201 61.30 3.55 101.56
N ARG A 202 61.91 2.91 102.59
CA ARG A 202 61.24 2.60 103.89
C ARG A 202 62.13 2.74 105.18
N CYS A 203 61.63 3.42 106.22
CA CYS A 203 62.27 3.60 107.56
C CYS A 203 61.79 2.64 108.68
N PRO A 204 62.54 2.46 109.79
CA PRO A 204 62.10 1.74 111.00
C PRO A 204 61.30 2.62 111.98
N ARG A 205 60.13 2.13 112.45
CA ARG A 205 59.25 2.66 113.53
C ARG A 205 58.85 4.16 113.54
N GLY A 206 59.40 5.03 112.69
CA GLY A 206 59.03 6.45 112.63
C GLY A 206 59.60 7.29 113.79
N CYS A 207 60.77 6.93 114.32
CA CYS A 207 61.53 7.72 115.30
C CYS A 207 60.76 8.14 116.57
N SER A 208 59.77 7.34 116.98
CA SER A 208 58.95 7.52 118.19
C SER A 208 58.35 8.94 118.36
N SER A 209 58.19 9.69 117.26
CA SER A 209 57.72 11.09 117.20
C SER A 209 58.51 12.12 118.03
N ARG A 210 59.75 11.81 118.43
CA ARG A 210 60.67 12.71 119.18
C ARG A 210 62.02 12.88 118.47
N GLY A 211 61.93 12.87 117.14
CA GLY A 211 63.05 12.84 116.21
C GLY A 211 62.59 12.63 114.77
N VAL A 212 63.51 12.81 113.81
CA VAL A 212 63.22 12.78 112.36
C VAL A 212 63.96 11.60 111.70
N CYS A 213 63.30 10.87 110.77
CA CYS A 213 63.98 9.83 109.97
C CYS A 213 64.69 10.44 108.76
N LEU A 214 65.99 10.14 108.61
CA LEU A 214 66.77 10.40 107.39
C LEU A 214 67.52 9.13 107.01
N GLU A 215 67.46 8.74 105.74
CA GLU A 215 68.17 7.58 105.16
C GLU A 215 68.03 6.24 105.92
N GLY A 216 67.00 6.10 106.77
CA GLY A 216 66.71 4.90 107.56
C GLY A 216 67.11 4.96 109.05
N GLN A 217 67.62 6.10 109.54
CA GLN A 217 68.00 6.30 110.96
C GLN A 217 67.36 7.56 111.57
N CYS A 218 67.40 7.68 112.90
CA CYS A 218 66.68 8.68 113.71
C CYS A 218 67.62 9.59 114.52
N VAL A 219 67.21 10.85 114.75
CA VAL A 219 67.99 11.87 115.50
C VAL A 219 67.05 12.65 116.45
N CYS A 220 67.52 12.97 117.67
CA CYS A 220 66.69 13.35 118.83
C CYS A 220 66.75 14.83 119.26
N ASP A 221 65.71 15.26 119.98
CA ASP A 221 65.56 16.62 120.55
C ASP A 221 66.34 16.87 121.85
N ASN A 222 66.65 18.14 122.13
CA ASN A 222 67.72 18.59 123.06
C ASN A 222 67.58 18.17 124.54
N ASP A 223 66.38 17.83 125.01
CA ASP A 223 66.11 17.35 126.38
C ASP A 223 66.05 15.81 126.48
N TYR A 224 66.19 15.08 125.36
CA TYR A 224 65.95 13.64 125.26
C TYR A 224 67.05 12.86 124.52
N GLY A 225 67.55 11.75 125.09
CA GLY A 225 68.51 10.84 124.45
C GLY A 225 68.03 9.39 124.27
N GLY A 226 68.53 8.68 123.25
CA GLY A 226 68.29 7.25 122.97
C GLY A 226 68.31 6.93 121.47
N GLU A 227 68.37 5.65 121.07
CA GLU A 227 68.25 5.26 119.64
C GLU A 227 66.85 5.55 119.05
N ASP A 228 65.84 5.71 119.92
CA ASP A 228 64.50 6.20 119.60
C ASP A 228 64.03 7.38 120.52
N CYS A 229 64.99 8.10 121.12
CA CYS A 229 64.81 9.42 121.76
C CYS A 229 63.93 9.47 123.04
N SER A 230 64.50 9.17 124.23
CA SER A 230 63.68 8.88 125.44
C SER A 230 64.20 9.21 126.88
N GLN A 231 65.30 9.97 127.13
CA GLN A 231 65.89 10.17 128.50
C GLN A 231 66.41 11.62 128.88
N LEU A 232 66.31 12.08 130.16
CA LEU A 232 66.36 13.50 130.68
C LEU A 232 67.51 13.88 131.71
N ARG A 233 67.59 15.14 132.24
CA ARG A 233 68.75 15.73 133.03
C ARG A 233 68.44 16.82 134.12
N CYS A 234 69.43 17.22 134.98
CA CYS A 234 69.27 18.06 136.21
C CYS A 234 70.30 19.25 136.42
N PRO A 235 70.09 20.22 137.37
CA PRO A 235 70.85 21.49 137.47
C PRO A 235 71.68 21.77 138.77
N ALA A 236 72.65 22.71 138.63
CA ALA A 236 73.35 23.55 139.63
C ALA A 236 74.06 22.97 140.88
N GLY A 237 73.67 21.84 141.48
CA GLY A 237 74.47 21.15 142.51
C GLY A 237 74.38 21.65 143.96
N CYS A 238 73.27 22.30 144.36
CA CYS A 238 72.83 22.45 145.76
C CYS A 238 73.78 23.11 146.79
N GLY A 239 74.53 24.15 146.40
CA GLY A 239 75.11 25.13 147.32
C GLY A 239 76.14 24.62 148.37
N ALA A 240 76.56 23.36 148.28
CA ALA A 240 77.38 22.66 149.29
C ALA A 240 76.79 22.59 150.73
N ARG A 241 75.51 22.94 150.91
CA ARG A 241 74.73 22.76 152.16
C ARG A 241 73.37 22.07 151.94
N GLY A 242 73.28 21.33 150.83
CA GLY A 242 72.15 20.48 150.51
C GLY A 242 72.54 19.34 149.57
N LEU A 243 71.61 18.43 149.31
CA LEU A 243 71.79 17.26 148.45
C LEU A 243 70.83 17.32 147.25
N CYS A 244 71.27 16.84 146.08
CA CYS A 244 70.46 16.83 144.86
C CYS A 244 69.78 15.47 144.65
N VAL A 245 68.46 15.46 144.41
CA VAL A 245 67.67 14.28 144.03
C VAL A 245 66.66 14.68 142.96
N ASP A 246 66.53 13.90 141.88
CA ASP A 246 65.55 14.03 140.78
C ASP A 246 65.36 15.42 140.12
N GLY A 247 66.28 16.36 140.39
CA GLY A 247 66.28 17.72 139.84
C GLY A 247 66.37 18.85 140.88
N GLU A 248 66.17 18.54 142.17
CA GLU A 248 65.90 19.52 143.22
C GLU A 248 66.82 19.36 144.46
N CYS A 249 66.82 20.35 145.37
CA CYS A 249 67.77 20.49 146.48
C CYS A 249 67.10 20.57 147.87
N VAL A 250 67.73 20.01 148.92
CA VAL A 250 67.18 19.92 150.30
C VAL A 250 68.18 20.43 151.36
N CYS A 251 67.69 21.15 152.39
CA CYS A 251 68.49 22.02 153.28
C CYS A 251 68.56 21.61 154.78
N GLU A 252 69.57 22.13 155.51
CA GLU A 252 69.77 21.94 156.96
C GLU A 252 68.95 22.90 157.85
N GLU A 253 68.67 22.51 159.10
CA GLU A 253 67.80 23.26 160.03
C GLU A 253 68.32 24.67 160.39
N GLY A 254 67.38 25.60 160.55
CA GLY A 254 67.63 27.01 160.84
C GLY A 254 67.75 27.88 159.58
N PHE A 255 67.95 27.27 158.41
CA PHE A 255 68.05 27.93 157.11
C PHE A 255 67.02 27.39 156.10
N ALA A 256 66.75 28.16 155.05
CA ALA A 256 65.78 27.87 153.99
C ALA A 256 66.14 28.59 152.67
N GLY A 257 65.42 28.28 151.58
CA GLY A 257 65.67 28.78 150.23
C GLY A 257 66.28 27.71 149.31
N GLU A 258 66.19 27.88 147.99
CA GLU A 258 66.58 26.88 146.98
C GLU A 258 68.08 26.50 147.01
N ASP A 259 68.94 27.39 147.53
CA ASP A 259 70.37 27.15 147.79
C ASP A 259 70.72 27.05 149.30
N CYS A 260 69.71 27.01 150.18
CA CYS A 260 69.83 26.81 151.64
C CYS A 260 70.48 27.97 152.43
N SER A 261 70.04 29.22 152.22
CA SER A 261 70.75 30.44 152.66
C SER A 261 70.06 31.38 153.69
N GLN A 262 68.77 31.23 154.07
CA GLN A 262 67.98 32.28 154.77
C GLN A 262 67.28 31.85 156.10
N PRO A 263 67.18 32.71 157.15
CA PRO A 263 66.50 32.42 158.43
C PRO A 263 64.99 32.81 158.48
N ARG A 264 64.25 32.40 159.54
CA ARG A 264 62.77 32.22 159.55
C ARG A 264 61.94 33.10 160.53
N CYS A 265 60.67 33.36 160.23
CA CYS A 265 59.76 34.29 160.95
C CYS A 265 58.39 33.73 161.44
N PRO A 266 57.62 34.46 162.29
CA PRO A 266 56.32 34.02 162.83
C PRO A 266 55.22 33.94 161.76
N ARG A 267 54.74 32.73 161.45
CA ARG A 267 53.78 32.40 160.36
C ARG A 267 54.11 33.06 159.00
N ASP A 268 55.37 33.44 158.81
CA ASP A 268 55.90 34.10 157.61
C ASP A 268 55.01 35.24 157.06
N CYS A 269 54.39 36.01 157.97
CA CYS A 269 53.48 37.12 157.64
C CYS A 269 52.34 36.72 156.68
N SER A 270 51.91 35.45 156.76
CA SER A 270 50.97 34.76 155.87
C SER A 270 51.28 34.89 154.37
N GLY A 271 52.53 35.21 154.00
CA GLY A 271 52.92 35.52 152.63
C GLY A 271 52.27 36.79 152.04
N LYS A 272 51.65 37.64 152.88
CA LYS A 272 50.93 38.88 152.49
C LYS A 272 51.45 40.14 153.20
N GLY A 273 52.56 39.99 153.91
CA GLY A 273 53.40 41.06 154.41
C GLY A 273 54.87 40.63 154.37
N TYR A 274 55.77 41.58 154.57
CA TYR A 274 57.21 41.30 154.65
C TYR A 274 57.60 41.08 156.11
N CYS A 275 58.41 40.05 156.41
CA CYS A 275 58.98 39.92 157.74
C CYS A 275 60.22 40.81 157.87
N THR A 276 60.18 41.71 158.85
CA THR A 276 61.35 42.50 159.26
C THR A 276 61.68 42.18 160.72
N ASN A 277 62.83 41.55 160.94
CA ASN A 277 63.41 41.29 162.27
C ASN A 277 62.46 40.56 163.26
N GLY A 278 61.59 39.68 162.74
CA GLY A 278 60.62 38.91 163.53
C GLY A 278 59.24 39.56 163.71
N THR A 279 58.90 40.62 162.97
CA THR A 279 57.56 41.25 162.98
C THR A 279 57.11 41.58 161.55
N CYS A 280 55.79 41.63 161.33
CA CYS A 280 55.17 41.66 160.00
C CYS A 280 54.57 43.02 159.63
N VAL A 281 54.67 43.39 158.34
CA VAL A 281 54.08 44.61 157.77
C VAL A 281 53.40 44.28 156.44
N CYS A 282 52.12 44.64 156.29
CA CYS A 282 51.26 44.20 155.18
C CYS A 282 51.43 45.01 153.89
N VAL A 283 51.17 44.36 152.75
CA VAL A 283 51.21 44.97 151.41
C VAL A 283 49.87 45.63 151.08
N GLU A 284 49.88 46.68 150.25
CA GLU A 284 48.64 47.35 149.81
C GLU A 284 47.65 46.36 149.16
N GLY A 285 46.37 46.53 149.50
CA GLY A 285 45.31 45.56 149.18
C GLY A 285 45.10 44.48 150.25
N TYR A 286 46.02 44.31 151.21
CA TYR A 286 45.93 43.32 152.30
C TYR A 286 45.94 43.95 153.70
N ALA A 287 45.22 43.35 154.67
CA ALA A 287 45.16 43.84 156.06
C ALA A 287 45.00 42.73 157.13
N GLY A 288 45.51 42.99 158.35
CA GLY A 288 45.45 42.12 159.53
C GLY A 288 46.78 42.16 160.33
N GLU A 289 46.83 41.66 161.58
CA GLU A 289 48.12 41.48 162.29
C GLU A 289 49.06 40.47 161.60
N ASP A 290 48.46 39.59 160.79
CA ASP A 290 49.10 38.60 159.94
C ASP A 290 48.73 38.77 158.45
N CYS A 291 48.19 39.94 158.07
CA CYS A 291 47.92 40.38 156.70
C CYS A 291 46.88 39.61 155.86
N GLY A 292 45.84 39.02 156.48
CA GLY A 292 44.93 38.08 155.83
C GLY A 292 43.84 38.55 154.84
N TRP A 293 43.38 39.82 154.79
CA TRP A 293 42.10 40.19 154.12
C TRP A 293 42.21 41.19 152.95
N LEU A 294 41.35 41.08 151.91
CA LEU A 294 41.45 41.70 150.55
C LEU A 294 40.46 42.85 150.22
N ARG A 295 40.68 43.58 149.10
CA ARG A 295 39.86 44.71 148.60
C ARG A 295 39.71 44.75 147.05
N CYS A 296 38.57 45.23 146.52
CA CYS A 296 38.21 45.22 145.08
C CYS A 296 38.55 46.50 144.28
N PRO A 297 38.74 46.42 142.94
CA PRO A 297 38.90 47.58 142.04
C PRO A 297 37.60 48.38 141.82
N ASN A 298 37.70 49.72 141.75
CA ASN A 298 36.68 50.70 141.29
C ASN A 298 35.22 50.53 141.79
N ALA A 299 34.96 49.69 142.79
CA ALA A 299 33.62 49.21 143.14
C ALA A 299 32.79 48.73 141.90
N CYS A 300 33.48 48.10 140.94
CA CYS A 300 32.88 47.55 139.70
C CYS A 300 32.07 48.57 138.88
N SER A 301 32.48 49.84 138.92
CA SER A 301 31.86 50.98 138.20
C SER A 301 30.36 51.17 138.45
N GLY A 302 29.79 50.52 139.47
CA GLY A 302 28.34 50.48 139.69
C GLY A 302 27.54 49.69 138.64
N ARG A 303 28.19 48.82 137.85
CA ARG A 303 27.61 48.00 136.77
C ARG A 303 27.95 46.50 136.93
N GLY A 304 28.10 46.08 138.18
CA GLY A 304 28.55 44.74 138.54
C GLY A 304 28.76 44.58 140.04
N ILE A 305 28.94 43.33 140.46
CA ILE A 305 29.10 42.93 141.86
C ILE A 305 30.55 42.45 142.07
N CYS A 306 31.21 42.88 143.14
CA CYS A 306 32.51 42.29 143.49
C CYS A 306 32.33 40.98 144.26
N GLN A 307 32.99 39.91 143.78
CA GLN A 307 33.26 38.70 144.56
C GLN A 307 34.77 38.45 144.57
N ASP A 308 35.33 38.21 145.75
CA ASP A 308 36.73 37.80 145.98
C ASP A 308 37.81 38.68 145.28
N GLY A 309 37.51 39.96 145.06
CA GLY A 309 38.38 40.95 144.41
C GLY A 309 38.15 41.13 142.91
N ILE A 310 37.26 40.37 142.29
CA ILE A 310 36.92 40.40 140.87
C ILE A 310 35.51 40.96 140.67
N CYS A 311 35.30 41.73 139.60
CA CYS A 311 34.01 42.28 139.24
C CYS A 311 33.25 41.37 138.27
N VAL A 312 32.03 40.97 138.64
CA VAL A 312 31.07 40.25 137.80
C VAL A 312 30.09 41.27 137.22
N CYS A 313 30.07 41.42 135.89
CA CYS A 313 29.35 42.50 135.21
C CYS A 313 27.87 42.18 134.94
N GLU A 314 27.07 43.23 134.76
CA GLU A 314 25.69 43.15 134.27
C GLU A 314 25.65 42.87 132.76
N ASP A 315 24.57 42.23 132.28
CA ASP A 315 24.45 41.79 130.88
C ASP A 315 24.69 42.92 129.86
N GLY A 316 25.44 42.61 128.80
CA GLY A 316 25.89 43.55 127.78
C GLY A 316 27.12 44.40 128.14
N TYR A 317 27.57 44.40 129.41
CA TYR A 317 28.79 45.07 129.84
C TYR A 317 29.94 44.08 130.10
N GLY A 318 31.17 44.57 129.95
CA GLY A 318 32.39 43.77 130.14
C GLY A 318 33.63 44.62 130.42
N GLY A 319 34.78 43.95 130.41
CA GLY A 319 36.05 44.52 130.89
C GLY A 319 36.23 44.34 132.41
N GLN A 320 37.45 44.58 132.90
CA GLN A 320 37.86 44.23 134.27
C GLN A 320 37.11 45.02 135.38
N ASP A 321 36.51 46.16 135.05
CA ASP A 321 35.67 46.97 135.94
C ASP A 321 34.28 47.29 135.36
N CYS A 322 33.80 46.48 134.41
CA CYS A 322 32.45 46.57 133.83
C CYS A 322 32.12 47.90 133.11
N SER A 323 33.13 48.49 132.47
CA SER A 323 33.05 49.80 131.80
C SER A 323 32.84 49.76 130.28
N ALA A 324 33.06 48.61 129.62
CA ALA A 324 32.96 48.45 128.16
C ALA A 324 31.67 47.74 127.73
N VAL A 325 31.26 47.92 126.47
CA VAL A 325 30.10 47.23 125.86
C VAL A 325 30.56 45.98 125.10
N ALA A 326 29.85 44.87 125.26
CA ALA A 326 30.17 43.60 124.60
C ALA A 326 29.87 43.61 123.08
N PRO A 327 30.71 42.95 122.25
CA PRO A 327 30.46 42.80 120.81
C PRO A 327 29.34 41.79 120.54
N PRO A 328 28.63 41.88 119.39
CA PRO A 328 27.76 40.81 118.93
C PRO A 328 28.57 39.61 118.44
N GLU A 329 28.03 38.41 118.65
CA GLU A 329 28.73 37.14 118.39
C GLU A 329 28.24 36.44 117.12
N ASN A 330 28.97 35.42 116.65
CA ASN A 330 28.56 34.48 115.60
C ASN A 330 28.01 35.12 114.29
N LEU A 331 28.63 36.22 113.84
CA LEU A 331 28.31 36.83 112.54
C LEU A 331 28.47 35.81 111.41
N ARG A 332 27.38 35.56 110.70
CA ARG A 332 27.23 34.53 109.66
C ARG A 332 26.52 35.09 108.44
N VAL A 333 26.91 34.66 107.25
CA VAL A 333 26.25 35.00 105.98
C VAL A 333 25.20 33.93 105.70
N THR A 334 23.94 34.31 105.51
CA THR A 334 22.82 33.36 105.30
C THR A 334 22.40 33.25 103.84
N GLY A 335 22.67 34.27 103.03
CA GLY A 335 22.25 34.36 101.63
C GLY A 335 23.10 35.37 100.86
N ILE A 336 23.31 35.10 99.57
CA ILE A 336 24.07 35.95 98.64
C ILE A 336 23.32 35.94 97.30
N SER A 337 23.01 37.12 96.78
CA SER A 337 22.56 37.30 95.39
C SER A 337 23.59 38.12 94.61
N ASP A 338 23.25 38.54 93.39
CA ASP A 338 24.00 39.53 92.63
C ASP A 338 23.83 40.96 93.17
N GLY A 339 22.67 41.28 93.77
CA GLY A 339 22.35 42.61 94.32
C GLY A 339 22.21 42.71 95.85
N SER A 340 22.41 41.62 96.61
CA SER A 340 22.20 41.59 98.06
C SER A 340 23.08 40.60 98.83
N ILE A 341 23.29 40.89 100.12
CA ILE A 341 23.93 40.01 101.11
C ILE A 341 23.03 39.93 102.34
N GLU A 342 22.75 38.72 102.80
CA GLU A 342 22.00 38.47 104.04
C GLU A 342 22.96 38.03 105.16
N LEU A 343 22.78 38.63 106.34
CA LEU A 343 23.62 38.44 107.51
C LEU A 343 22.77 38.10 108.73
N ALA A 344 23.35 37.34 109.65
CA ALA A 344 22.81 37.11 110.98
C ALA A 344 23.92 37.16 112.03
N TRP A 345 23.57 37.49 113.28
CA TRP A 345 24.47 37.55 114.44
C TRP A 345 23.68 37.24 115.72
N ASP A 346 24.39 36.97 116.81
CA ASP A 346 23.80 36.69 118.11
C ASP A 346 23.96 37.91 119.05
N SER A 347 22.93 38.17 119.87
CA SER A 347 22.80 39.40 120.65
C SER A 347 23.56 39.33 121.99
N PRO A 348 24.34 40.36 122.38
CA PRO A 348 25.07 40.42 123.65
C PRO A 348 24.17 40.79 124.85
N GLY A 349 22.91 40.39 124.86
CA GLY A 349 22.00 40.47 126.02
C GLY A 349 21.32 41.82 126.29
N ALA A 350 21.96 42.96 126.02
CA ALA A 350 21.39 44.29 126.33
C ALA A 350 21.59 45.38 125.25
N ALA A 351 21.88 44.99 124.00
CA ALA A 351 22.00 45.93 122.88
C ALA A 351 20.73 46.77 122.67
N THR A 352 20.89 48.08 122.45
CA THR A 352 19.78 49.02 122.17
C THR A 352 19.59 49.27 120.67
N GLU A 353 20.69 49.24 119.91
CA GLU A 353 20.74 49.24 118.44
C GLU A 353 22.01 48.49 117.99
N TYR A 354 22.06 48.11 116.72
CA TYR A 354 23.27 47.72 116.03
C TYR A 354 23.58 48.70 114.90
N VAL A 355 24.87 48.99 114.70
CA VAL A 355 25.37 49.68 113.50
C VAL A 355 25.96 48.62 112.57
N VAL A 356 25.36 48.44 111.40
CA VAL A 356 25.87 47.59 110.32
C VAL A 356 26.54 48.50 109.30
N SER A 357 27.87 48.47 109.22
CA SER A 357 28.63 49.25 108.24
C SER A 357 29.24 48.34 107.19
N TYR A 358 29.16 48.75 105.92
CA TYR A 358 29.64 47.98 104.78
C TYR A 358 30.31 48.87 103.75
N GLN A 359 31.36 48.37 103.11
CA GLN A 359 32.08 49.06 102.04
C GLN A 359 32.64 48.06 101.02
N PRO A 360 32.77 48.44 99.73
CA PRO A 360 33.55 47.67 98.78
C PRO A 360 34.99 47.46 99.30
N ALA A 361 35.52 46.25 99.14
CA ALA A 361 36.86 45.87 99.60
C ALA A 361 37.99 46.38 98.67
N GLY A 362 37.65 47.02 97.54
CA GLY A 362 38.58 47.67 96.63
C GLY A 362 38.93 49.11 97.03
N PRO A 363 40.06 49.65 96.54
CA PRO A 363 40.46 51.03 96.85
C PRO A 363 39.45 52.04 96.28
N GLY A 364 38.93 52.91 97.15
CA GLY A 364 37.94 53.94 96.78
C GLY A 364 36.48 53.60 97.08
N GLY A 365 36.19 52.43 97.67
CA GLY A 365 34.85 52.09 98.13
C GLY A 365 34.32 53.05 99.21
N THR A 366 33.15 53.63 99.00
CA THR A 366 32.46 54.46 100.00
C THR A 366 31.96 53.60 101.16
N GLN A 367 32.24 54.02 102.40
CA GLN A 367 31.69 53.37 103.59
C GLN A 367 30.24 53.79 103.82
N LEU A 368 29.33 52.82 103.75
CA LEU A 368 27.93 52.97 104.07
C LEU A 368 27.65 52.40 105.47
N GLN A 369 26.56 52.85 106.08
CA GLN A 369 26.12 52.37 107.39
C GLN A 369 24.60 52.40 107.52
N GLN A 370 24.06 51.40 108.21
CA GLN A 370 22.65 51.26 108.53
C GLN A 370 22.53 50.98 110.03
N ARG A 371 21.55 51.61 110.69
CA ARG A 371 21.21 51.35 112.09
C ARG A 371 19.96 50.49 112.16
N VAL A 372 19.99 49.44 112.97
CA VAL A 372 18.85 48.56 113.23
C VAL A 372 18.58 48.42 114.73
N PRO A 373 17.32 48.20 115.15
CA PRO A 373 16.97 48.01 116.57
C PRO A 373 17.72 46.85 117.26
N GLY A 374 17.90 46.94 118.58
CA GLY A 374 18.65 45.96 119.38
C GLY A 374 18.03 44.56 119.47
N ASP A 375 16.75 44.40 119.12
CA ASP A 375 16.06 43.11 118.96
C ASP A 375 16.39 42.40 117.63
N TRP A 376 17.07 43.06 116.69
CA TRP A 376 17.43 42.47 115.40
C TRP A 376 18.65 41.56 115.53
N SER A 377 18.52 40.35 114.99
CA SER A 377 19.60 39.35 114.86
C SER A 377 19.92 39.02 113.40
N THR A 378 19.25 39.67 112.44
CA THR A 378 19.45 39.50 111.00
C THR A 378 19.30 40.82 110.24
N ILE A 379 19.89 40.92 109.03
CA ILE A 379 19.64 42.01 108.08
C ILE A 379 19.91 41.55 106.64
N THR A 380 19.18 42.10 105.68
CA THR A 380 19.51 42.01 104.25
C THR A 380 20.04 43.37 103.78
N ILE A 381 21.31 43.40 103.38
CA ILE A 381 21.90 44.55 102.68
C ILE A 381 21.53 44.42 101.20
N THR A 382 20.98 45.47 100.60
CA THR A 382 20.51 45.52 99.21
C THR A 382 21.21 46.63 98.42
N GLU A 383 20.93 46.73 97.12
CA GLU A 383 21.54 47.72 96.20
C GLU A 383 23.08 47.59 96.08
N LEU A 384 23.57 46.34 96.13
CA LEU A 384 24.99 46.01 95.96
C LEU A 384 25.34 45.74 94.48
N GLU A 385 26.63 45.91 94.13
CA GLU A 385 27.14 45.66 92.78
C GLU A 385 27.42 44.15 92.55
N PRO A 386 27.06 43.56 91.39
CA PRO A 386 27.37 42.17 91.07
C PRO A 386 28.85 41.82 90.92
N GLY A 387 29.26 40.68 91.46
CA GLY A 387 30.65 40.21 91.45
C GLY A 387 31.62 41.17 92.14
N VAL A 388 31.23 41.74 93.29
CA VAL A 388 32.05 42.67 94.08
C VAL A 388 32.17 42.16 95.51
N ALA A 389 33.40 42.21 96.05
CA ALA A 389 33.67 41.87 97.43
C ALA A 389 33.41 43.07 98.35
N TYR A 390 32.58 42.90 99.37
CA TYR A 390 32.30 43.86 100.42
C TYR A 390 32.90 43.41 101.75
N ASN A 391 33.47 44.35 102.49
CA ASN A 391 33.80 44.18 103.90
C ASN A 391 32.62 44.73 104.72
N VAL A 392 32.05 43.91 105.60
CA VAL A 392 30.94 44.28 106.50
C VAL A 392 31.38 44.18 107.95
N SER A 393 30.90 45.10 108.79
CA SER A 393 31.21 45.24 110.21
C SER A 393 29.93 45.50 110.99
N VAL A 394 29.67 44.72 112.06
CA VAL A 394 28.51 44.89 112.94
C VAL A 394 28.98 45.29 114.34
N TYR A 395 28.50 46.44 114.82
CA TYR A 395 28.76 46.99 116.15
C TYR A 395 27.47 46.90 116.97
N ALA A 396 27.55 46.53 118.25
CA ALA A 396 26.43 46.70 119.19
C ALA A 396 26.55 48.05 119.92
N VAL A 397 25.44 48.65 120.30
CA VAL A 397 25.43 49.93 121.04
C VAL A 397 24.57 49.82 122.29
N ILE A 398 25.10 50.27 123.43
CA ILE A 398 24.37 50.41 124.68
C ILE A 398 24.67 51.80 125.27
N SER A 399 23.63 52.58 125.54
CA SER A 399 23.75 53.94 126.11
C SER A 399 24.74 54.84 125.34
N ASP A 400 24.59 54.91 124.02
CA ASP A 400 25.44 55.64 123.06
C ASP A 400 26.92 55.20 122.98
N VAL A 401 27.33 54.14 123.70
CA VAL A 401 28.66 53.53 123.60
C VAL A 401 28.63 52.35 122.62
N LEU A 402 29.48 52.39 121.58
CA LEU A 402 29.68 51.28 120.66
C LEU A 402 30.66 50.26 121.22
N SER A 403 30.40 48.97 120.97
CA SER A 403 31.38 47.90 121.16
C SER A 403 32.38 47.81 120.00
N ILE A 404 33.36 46.90 120.11
CA ILE A 404 34.22 46.53 118.98
C ILE A 404 33.42 45.77 117.92
N PRO A 405 33.70 45.94 116.61
CA PRO A 405 32.92 45.29 115.56
C PRO A 405 33.32 43.82 115.39
N VAL A 406 32.32 42.98 115.10
CA VAL A 406 32.54 41.70 114.41
C VAL A 406 32.46 41.93 112.90
N THR A 407 33.35 41.32 112.12
CA THR A 407 33.51 41.65 110.68
C THR A 407 33.53 40.42 109.78
N ALA A 408 32.99 40.55 108.58
CA ALA A 408 33.00 39.51 107.54
C ALA A 408 33.35 40.12 106.16
N LYS A 409 33.95 39.32 105.28
CA LYS A 409 34.17 39.68 103.87
C LYS A 409 33.38 38.73 102.98
N VAL A 410 32.56 39.29 102.09
CA VAL A 410 31.56 38.56 101.30
C VAL A 410 31.60 39.05 99.86
N MET A 411 31.43 38.17 98.87
CA MET A 411 31.36 38.53 97.46
C MET A 411 29.95 38.28 96.92
N THR A 412 29.37 39.26 96.23
CA THR A 412 28.10 39.11 95.50
C THR A 412 28.27 38.23 94.27
N ASN A 413 27.19 37.57 93.83
CA ASN A 413 27.20 36.74 92.63
C ASN A 413 27.29 37.59 91.34
N LEU A 414 27.63 36.96 90.22
CA LEU A 414 27.50 37.56 88.89
C LEU A 414 26.04 37.49 88.42
N ALA A 415 25.51 38.62 87.93
CA ALA A 415 24.19 38.69 87.31
C ALA A 415 24.10 37.81 86.06
N THR A 416 22.89 37.37 85.72
CA THR A 416 22.64 36.59 84.50
C THR A 416 22.56 37.48 83.26
N PRO A 417 23.10 37.04 82.10
CA PRO A 417 22.90 37.76 80.84
C PRO A 417 21.41 37.79 80.48
N GLN A 418 20.91 38.93 79.98
CA GLN A 418 19.50 39.08 79.59
C GLN A 418 19.36 39.52 78.12
N GLY A 419 18.13 39.43 77.61
CA GLY A 419 17.80 39.93 76.27
C GLY A 419 18.31 39.10 75.09
N LEU A 420 18.77 37.87 75.30
CA LEU A 420 19.27 36.95 74.26
C LEU A 420 18.24 36.76 73.14
N LYS A 421 18.59 37.17 71.90
CA LYS A 421 17.72 37.20 70.72
C LYS A 421 18.50 36.88 69.45
N PHE A 422 17.84 36.20 68.49
CA PHE A 422 18.37 35.97 67.14
C PHE A 422 17.91 37.09 66.20
N LYS A 423 18.84 37.66 65.42
CA LYS A 423 18.61 38.85 64.57
C LYS A 423 18.60 38.52 63.08
N THR A 424 19.58 37.77 62.60
CA THR A 424 19.61 37.23 61.23
C THR A 424 20.04 35.77 61.26
N ILE A 425 19.38 34.94 60.44
CA ILE A 425 19.61 33.49 60.34
C ILE A 425 19.69 33.15 58.85
N THR A 426 20.69 32.36 58.47
CA THR A 426 20.88 31.89 57.09
C THR A 426 21.06 30.37 57.07
N GLU A 427 21.47 29.83 55.93
CA GLU A 427 21.82 28.41 55.76
C GLU A 427 23.11 28.04 56.51
N THR A 428 24.02 28.99 56.78
CA THR A 428 25.32 28.69 57.43
C THR A 428 25.74 29.71 58.49
N THR A 429 24.88 30.68 58.84
CA THR A 429 25.20 31.73 59.81
C THR A 429 24.03 32.05 60.75
N ALA A 430 24.35 32.47 61.97
CA ALA A 430 23.38 32.97 62.95
C ALA A 430 23.96 34.18 63.70
N GLU A 431 23.27 35.31 63.62
CA GLU A 431 23.57 36.55 64.34
C GLU A 431 22.74 36.61 65.62
N VAL A 432 23.43 36.71 66.75
CA VAL A 432 22.90 36.67 68.12
C VAL A 432 23.20 37.99 68.81
N GLN A 433 22.24 38.49 69.61
CA GLN A 433 22.36 39.73 70.37
C GLN A 433 21.86 39.52 71.81
N TRP A 434 22.47 40.20 72.77
CA TRP A 434 22.05 40.25 74.18
C TRP A 434 22.20 41.68 74.75
N GLU A 435 21.83 41.89 76.01
CA GLU A 435 21.86 43.20 76.67
C GLU A 435 23.18 43.39 77.47
N PRO A 436 23.79 44.59 77.44
CA PRO A 436 25.03 44.88 78.18
C PRO A 436 24.77 45.03 79.68
N PHE A 437 25.75 44.62 80.50
CA PHE A 437 25.77 44.98 81.92
C PHE A 437 26.22 46.44 82.14
N SER A 438 25.74 47.03 83.23
CA SER A 438 26.08 48.39 83.67
C SER A 438 27.33 48.48 84.56
N PHE A 439 27.85 47.34 85.02
CA PHE A 439 28.99 47.20 85.92
C PHE A 439 30.19 46.56 85.21
N PRO A 440 31.44 46.71 85.69
CA PRO A 440 32.62 46.13 85.06
C PRO A 440 32.79 44.62 85.32
N PHE A 441 33.23 43.91 84.28
CA PHE A 441 33.55 42.47 84.23
C PHE A 441 34.51 42.20 83.04
N ASP A 442 35.10 41.00 82.98
CA ASP A 442 36.22 40.69 82.08
C ASP A 442 35.74 40.49 80.63
N GLY A 443 34.67 39.73 80.43
CA GLY A 443 34.17 39.38 79.10
C GLY A 443 32.96 38.46 79.11
N TRP A 444 32.49 38.10 77.92
CA TRP A 444 31.46 37.10 77.70
C TRP A 444 32.09 35.82 77.15
N GLU A 445 31.42 34.70 77.34
CA GLU A 445 31.69 33.44 76.65
C GLU A 445 30.39 32.97 76.01
N ILE A 446 30.40 32.79 74.69
CA ILE A 446 29.29 32.29 73.90
C ILE A 446 29.64 30.91 73.33
N SER A 447 28.67 29.99 73.32
CA SER A 447 28.81 28.70 72.63
C SER A 447 27.63 28.40 71.73
N PHE A 448 27.90 27.72 70.62
CA PHE A 448 26.93 27.18 69.66
C PHE A 448 27.14 25.67 69.60
N ILE A 449 26.27 24.91 70.26
CA ILE A 449 26.37 23.45 70.37
C ILE A 449 25.26 22.82 69.51
N PRO A 450 25.58 22.01 68.48
CA PRO A 450 24.55 21.32 67.71
C PRO A 450 23.85 20.28 68.58
N LYS A 451 22.56 20.04 68.33
CA LYS A 451 21.70 19.15 69.15
C LYS A 451 22.15 17.70 69.22
N ASN A 452 23.01 17.26 68.30
CA ASN A 452 23.65 15.94 68.30
C ASN A 452 24.98 15.88 69.08
N ASN A 453 25.42 16.98 69.69
CA ASN A 453 26.70 17.16 70.39
C ASN A 453 27.97 16.90 69.54
N GLU A 454 27.89 16.81 68.21
CA GLU A 454 29.04 16.65 67.30
C GLU A 454 29.84 17.95 67.11
N GLY A 455 30.49 18.43 68.17
CA GLY A 455 31.37 19.59 68.14
C GLY A 455 30.63 20.93 68.17
N GLY A 456 30.74 21.64 69.29
CA GLY A 456 30.29 23.02 69.41
C GLY A 456 31.40 24.03 69.12
N VAL A 457 31.03 25.22 68.67
CA VAL A 457 31.95 26.38 68.62
C VAL A 457 31.82 27.15 69.94
N ILE A 458 32.95 27.46 70.59
CA ILE A 458 32.99 28.31 71.79
C ILE A 458 33.88 29.51 71.48
N ALA A 459 33.42 30.71 71.83
CA ALA A 459 34.17 31.95 71.65
C ALA A 459 34.09 32.82 72.91
N GLN A 460 35.23 33.33 73.37
CA GLN A 460 35.31 34.35 74.41
C GLN A 460 35.41 35.74 73.76
N LEU A 461 34.70 36.71 74.31
CA LEU A 461 34.46 38.04 73.74
C LEU A 461 34.72 39.13 74.79
N PRO A 462 35.28 40.29 74.42
CA PRO A 462 35.40 41.43 75.33
C PRO A 462 34.04 41.87 75.91
N SER A 463 34.03 42.38 77.14
CA SER A 463 32.80 42.81 77.84
C SER A 463 31.98 43.87 77.09
N THR A 464 32.62 44.64 76.19
CA THR A 464 31.97 45.62 75.30
C THR A 464 31.15 45.01 74.15
N VAL A 465 31.22 43.70 73.91
CA VAL A 465 30.56 43.03 72.77
C VAL A 465 29.21 42.45 73.21
N THR A 466 28.13 42.91 72.59
CA THR A 466 26.75 42.42 72.84
C THR A 466 26.09 41.77 71.62
N THR A 467 26.85 41.60 70.53
CA THR A 467 26.40 40.98 69.28
C THR A 467 27.49 40.08 68.73
N PHE A 468 27.13 38.88 68.30
CA PHE A 468 28.05 37.91 67.71
C PHE A 468 27.41 37.19 66.51
N ASN A 469 28.16 37.03 65.42
CA ASN A 469 27.71 36.35 64.21
C ASN A 469 28.53 35.08 64.01
N GLN A 470 27.94 33.92 64.34
CA GLN A 470 28.58 32.63 64.09
C GLN A 470 28.41 32.26 62.62
N THR A 471 29.53 31.89 61.97
CA THR A 471 29.55 31.44 60.57
C THR A 471 30.04 29.99 60.47
N GLY A 472 29.73 29.32 59.36
CA GLY A 472 30.15 27.92 59.13
C GLY A 472 29.26 26.86 59.80
N LEU A 473 28.03 27.21 60.16
CA LEU A 473 27.04 26.26 60.68
C LEU A 473 26.60 25.25 59.59
N LYS A 474 26.15 24.06 59.99
CA LYS A 474 25.59 23.02 59.10
C LYS A 474 24.17 23.44 58.65
N PRO A 475 23.84 23.48 57.34
CA PRO A 475 22.50 23.81 56.87
C PRO A 475 21.40 22.90 57.42
N GLY A 476 20.30 23.52 57.82
CA GLY A 476 19.16 22.88 58.47
C GLY A 476 19.43 22.31 59.87
N GLU A 477 20.61 22.43 60.46
CA GLU A 477 20.91 21.90 61.80
C GLU A 477 20.39 22.82 62.91
N GLU A 478 20.03 22.23 64.05
CA GLU A 478 19.52 22.92 65.25
C GLU A 478 20.64 23.08 66.29
N TYR A 479 20.88 24.33 66.70
CA TYR A 479 21.93 24.72 67.63
C TYR A 479 21.35 25.29 68.91
N THR A 480 21.79 24.80 70.06
CA THR A 480 21.63 25.48 71.34
C THR A 480 22.72 26.53 71.46
N VAL A 481 22.33 27.78 71.68
CA VAL A 481 23.25 28.89 71.92
C VAL A 481 23.21 29.25 73.40
N THR A 482 24.38 29.35 74.03
CA THR A 482 24.50 29.75 75.44
C THR A 482 25.46 30.92 75.58
N VAL A 483 25.16 31.85 76.49
CA VAL A 483 25.99 32.99 76.86
C VAL A 483 26.19 33.00 78.38
N VAL A 484 27.42 33.21 78.83
CA VAL A 484 27.78 33.54 80.23
C VAL A 484 28.66 34.78 80.27
N ALA A 485 28.66 35.48 81.41
CA ALA A 485 29.65 36.50 81.72
C ALA A 485 30.79 35.93 82.58
N LEU A 486 31.99 36.49 82.43
CA LEU A 486 33.23 36.11 83.12
C LEU A 486 33.74 37.30 83.97
N LYS A 487 34.15 37.03 85.21
CA LYS A 487 34.84 37.99 86.09
C LYS A 487 35.69 37.25 87.12
N ASP A 488 36.98 37.50 87.20
CA ASP A 488 37.89 36.93 88.22
C ASP A 488 37.78 35.39 88.34
N GLN A 489 37.77 34.68 87.19
CA GLN A 489 37.52 33.23 87.04
C GLN A 489 36.11 32.73 87.40
N ALA A 490 35.23 33.57 87.97
CA ALA A 490 33.82 33.22 88.14
C ALA A 490 33.05 33.32 86.80
N ARG A 491 32.07 32.42 86.63
CA ARG A 491 31.11 32.42 85.50
C ARG A 491 29.72 32.77 86.04
N SER A 492 28.96 33.62 85.32
CA SER A 492 27.54 33.80 85.61
C SER A 492 26.76 32.50 85.37
N PRO A 493 25.53 32.36 85.91
CA PRO A 493 24.60 31.38 85.39
C PRO A 493 24.32 31.69 83.89
N PRO A 494 24.08 30.66 83.05
CA PRO A 494 23.96 30.84 81.61
C PRO A 494 22.57 31.36 81.19
N ALA A 495 22.57 32.23 80.18
CA ALA A 495 21.41 32.45 79.33
C ALA A 495 21.48 31.51 78.12
N SER A 496 20.38 30.86 77.76
CA SER A 496 20.37 29.87 76.67
C SER A 496 19.07 29.88 75.88
N ASP A 497 19.16 29.79 74.56
CA ASP A 497 18.03 29.64 73.63
C ASP A 497 18.46 28.80 72.40
N SER A 498 17.53 28.30 71.59
CA SER A 498 17.85 27.46 70.42
C SER A 498 17.45 28.07 69.08
N VAL A 499 18.27 27.79 68.06
CA VAL A 499 18.07 28.29 66.69
C VAL A 499 18.29 27.19 65.67
N SER A 500 17.36 27.08 64.71
CA SER A 500 17.54 26.25 63.51
C SER A 500 18.05 27.10 62.37
N THR A 501 19.12 26.65 61.71
CA THR A 501 19.55 27.25 60.44
C THR A 501 18.55 26.96 59.32
N LEU A 502 18.58 27.75 58.25
CA LEU A 502 17.78 27.49 57.06
C LEU A 502 18.29 26.24 56.32
N ILE A 503 17.41 25.54 55.60
CA ILE A 503 17.82 24.47 54.67
C ILE A 503 18.41 25.09 53.40
N ASP A 504 19.52 24.54 52.94
CA ASP A 504 20.09 24.92 51.64
C ASP A 504 19.28 24.31 50.49
N GLY A 505 19.35 24.97 49.33
CA GLY A 505 18.66 24.53 48.12
C GLY A 505 19.54 23.62 47.24
N PRO A 506 18.93 22.88 46.30
CA PRO A 506 19.66 22.27 45.20
C PRO A 506 20.43 23.34 44.41
N THR A 507 21.59 22.99 43.87
CA THR A 507 22.45 23.93 43.13
C THR A 507 22.91 23.33 41.80
N GLN A 508 23.56 24.13 40.94
CA GLN A 508 24.06 23.69 39.62
C GLN A 508 22.99 22.97 38.77
N ILE A 509 21.83 23.60 38.63
CA ILE A 509 20.77 23.07 37.76
C ILE A 509 21.22 23.11 36.29
N LEU A 510 21.22 21.95 35.65
CA LEU A 510 21.56 21.75 34.25
C LEU A 510 20.37 21.11 33.53
N VAL A 511 20.09 21.58 32.31
CA VAL A 511 19.17 20.92 31.38
C VAL A 511 19.97 20.47 30.17
N ARG A 512 19.88 19.19 29.82
CA ARG A 512 20.49 18.56 28.63
C ARG A 512 19.50 17.62 27.96
N ASP A 513 19.93 17.02 26.86
CA ASP A 513 19.20 15.96 26.14
C ASP A 513 17.73 16.36 25.87
N VAL A 514 17.55 17.61 25.41
CA VAL A 514 16.26 18.22 25.12
C VAL A 514 15.82 17.82 23.72
N SER A 515 14.61 17.27 23.61
CA SER A 515 13.93 16.97 22.35
C SER A 515 12.67 17.83 22.20
N ASP A 516 11.80 17.46 21.27
CA ASP A 516 10.45 18.02 21.11
C ASP A 516 9.53 17.83 22.33
N THR A 517 9.67 16.72 23.05
CA THR A 517 8.70 16.21 24.03
C THR A 517 9.33 15.78 25.36
N VAL A 518 10.66 15.70 25.43
CA VAL A 518 11.44 15.25 26.59
C VAL A 518 12.57 16.23 26.89
N ALA A 519 12.93 16.40 28.17
CA ALA A 519 14.13 17.12 28.57
C ALA A 519 14.74 16.49 29.83
N PHE A 520 16.07 16.39 29.89
CA PHE A 520 16.76 15.82 31.05
C PHE A 520 17.28 16.91 31.98
N VAL A 521 16.89 16.85 33.25
CA VAL A 521 17.27 17.82 34.29
C VAL A 521 18.19 17.15 35.30
N GLU A 522 19.31 17.81 35.64
CA GLU A 522 20.23 17.40 36.71
C GLU A 522 20.49 18.56 37.67
N TRP A 523 20.75 18.27 38.94
CA TRP A 523 21.11 19.22 39.99
C TRP A 523 22.03 18.58 41.04
N THR A 524 22.87 19.39 41.69
CA THR A 524 23.55 19.01 42.92
C THR A 524 22.55 18.98 44.08
N PRO A 525 22.39 17.87 44.81
CA PRO A 525 21.50 17.78 45.98
C PRO A 525 21.88 18.75 47.12
N PRO A 526 20.93 19.16 47.98
CA PRO A 526 21.21 19.98 49.16
C PRO A 526 22.02 19.21 50.21
N ARG A 527 22.74 19.93 51.07
CA ARG A 527 23.57 19.37 52.15
C ARG A 527 22.76 19.11 53.42
N ALA A 528 21.69 19.88 53.65
CA ALA A 528 20.72 19.62 54.69
C ALA A 528 19.98 18.29 54.44
N ARG A 529 19.65 17.56 55.51
CA ARG A 529 18.67 16.47 55.44
C ARG A 529 17.28 17.08 55.19
N VAL A 530 16.62 16.65 54.11
CA VAL A 530 15.33 17.16 53.62
C VAL A 530 14.37 16.00 53.31
N ASP A 531 13.06 16.26 53.33
CA ASP A 531 12.04 15.22 53.18
C ASP A 531 11.71 14.93 51.71
N ALA A 532 11.91 15.92 50.84
CA ALA A 532 11.68 15.83 49.40
C ALA A 532 12.39 16.94 48.62
N ILE A 533 12.55 16.71 47.32
CA ILE A 533 12.87 17.75 46.33
C ILE A 533 11.58 18.10 45.58
N LEU A 534 11.29 19.40 45.43
CA LEU A 534 10.17 19.92 44.65
C LEU A 534 10.66 20.41 43.28
N LEU A 535 10.30 19.66 42.24
CA LEU A 535 10.55 19.99 40.84
C LEU A 535 9.29 20.66 40.26
N LYS A 536 9.37 21.94 39.92
CA LYS A 536 8.24 22.75 39.44
C LYS A 536 8.55 23.29 38.04
N TYR A 537 7.71 23.01 37.04
CA TYR A 537 7.90 23.53 35.68
C TYR A 537 6.59 23.96 35.01
N GLY A 538 6.68 24.82 34.00
CA GLY A 538 5.56 25.26 33.19
C GLY A 538 6.02 26.14 32.03
N LEU A 539 5.10 26.50 31.14
CA LEU A 539 5.42 27.34 29.98
C LEU A 539 5.89 28.74 30.38
N ALA A 540 6.73 29.33 29.52
CA ALA A 540 7.24 30.68 29.60
C ALA A 540 6.16 31.71 29.97
N ASP A 541 5.07 31.62 29.22
CA ASP A 541 4.06 32.66 29.04
C ASP A 541 2.95 32.59 30.10
N GLY A 542 3.03 31.60 31.00
CA GLY A 542 2.07 31.36 32.08
C GLY A 542 0.85 30.51 31.69
N GLU A 543 0.65 30.22 30.40
CA GLU A 543 -0.38 29.29 29.95
C GLU A 543 -0.15 27.86 30.44
N GLY A 544 -1.22 27.07 30.58
CA GLY A 544 -1.17 25.68 31.05
C GLY A 544 -0.91 25.49 32.56
N GLY A 545 -0.41 26.51 33.27
CA GLY A 545 -0.07 26.43 34.69
C GLY A 545 1.30 25.81 34.95
N ARG A 546 1.59 25.50 36.23
CA ARG A 546 2.87 24.89 36.64
C ARG A 546 2.66 23.52 37.26
N THR A 547 3.22 22.51 36.62
CA THR A 547 3.25 21.13 37.13
C THR A 547 4.28 21.02 38.24
N THR A 548 3.94 20.35 39.34
CA THR A 548 4.82 20.22 40.52
C THR A 548 4.98 18.76 40.94
N PHE A 549 6.19 18.24 40.84
CA PHE A 549 6.56 16.89 41.27
C PHE A 549 7.28 16.93 42.63
N ARG A 550 6.90 16.03 43.53
CA ARG A 550 7.57 15.80 44.82
C ARG A 550 8.43 14.55 44.73
N LEU A 551 9.73 14.74 44.54
CA LEU A 551 10.73 13.70 44.34
C LEU A 551 11.38 13.29 45.67
N GLN A 552 11.89 12.07 45.75
CA GLN A 552 12.60 11.59 46.94
C GLN A 552 14.03 12.16 47.03
N PRO A 553 14.58 12.37 48.24
CA PRO A 553 15.89 13.03 48.45
C PRO A 553 17.14 12.46 47.74
N PRO A 554 17.30 11.15 47.43
CA PRO A 554 18.51 10.66 46.76
C PRO A 554 18.56 10.99 45.25
N LEU A 555 17.52 11.62 44.69
CA LEU A 555 17.49 11.99 43.28
C LEU A 555 18.23 13.32 43.02
N SER A 556 19.30 13.24 42.23
CA SER A 556 20.01 14.38 41.61
C SER A 556 19.50 14.73 40.21
N GLN A 557 18.59 13.93 39.64
CA GLN A 557 18.21 14.03 38.23
C GLN A 557 16.77 13.56 37.97
N TYR A 558 16.15 14.07 36.90
CA TYR A 558 14.80 13.70 36.46
C TYR A 558 14.58 13.95 34.96
N SER A 559 13.84 13.06 34.30
CA SER A 559 13.41 13.22 32.91
C SER A 559 12.02 13.85 32.87
N LEU A 560 11.93 15.08 32.35
CA LEU A 560 10.67 15.72 31.99
C LEU A 560 10.12 15.05 30.72
N GLN A 561 8.83 14.76 30.69
CA GLN A 561 8.16 14.07 29.58
C GLN A 561 6.83 14.73 29.25
N ALA A 562 6.30 14.47 28.05
CA ALA A 562 5.07 15.09 27.51
C ALA A 562 5.11 16.62 27.53
N LEU A 563 6.28 17.19 27.20
CA LEU A 563 6.44 18.61 26.92
C LEU A 563 5.83 18.95 25.54
N ARG A 564 5.45 20.22 25.35
CA ARG A 564 4.95 20.73 24.07
C ARG A 564 6.14 21.05 23.15
N PRO A 565 6.14 20.62 21.87
CA PRO A 565 7.19 20.97 20.91
C PRO A 565 7.30 22.47 20.63
N GLY A 566 8.53 22.92 20.34
CA GLY A 566 8.86 24.31 19.98
C GLY A 566 8.50 25.35 21.05
N ALA A 567 8.38 24.96 22.32
CA ALA A 567 7.82 25.79 23.39
C ALA A 567 8.86 26.11 24.47
N HIS A 568 8.80 27.34 25.00
CA HIS A 568 9.71 27.80 26.04
C HIS A 568 9.22 27.41 27.43
N TYR A 569 10.10 26.90 28.28
CA TYR A 569 9.79 26.40 29.62
C TYR A 569 10.61 27.10 30.71
N HIS A 570 9.94 27.43 31.82
CA HIS A 570 10.58 27.81 33.07
C HIS A 570 10.59 26.64 34.05
N LEU A 571 11.72 26.45 34.70
CA LEU A 571 12.03 25.33 35.58
C LEU A 571 12.53 25.85 36.93
N ALA A 572 12.05 25.27 38.02
CA ALA A 572 12.43 25.60 39.38
C ALA A 572 12.59 24.33 40.23
N VAL A 573 13.71 24.21 40.96
CA VAL A 573 13.99 23.07 41.84
C VAL A 573 14.34 23.57 43.24
N SER A 574 13.56 23.19 44.24
CA SER A 574 13.76 23.53 45.65
C SER A 574 13.75 22.28 46.53
N ALA A 575 14.34 22.35 47.72
CA ALA A 575 14.24 21.31 48.72
C ALA A 575 13.15 21.64 49.74
N LEU A 576 12.53 20.62 50.34
CA LEU A 576 11.44 20.78 51.30
C LEU A 576 11.70 19.96 52.58
N ARG A 577 11.53 20.60 53.74
CA ARG A 577 11.58 19.94 55.04
C ARG A 577 10.46 20.44 55.96
N GLY A 578 9.55 19.57 56.35
CA GLY A 578 8.29 19.93 56.99
C GLY A 578 7.51 20.91 56.12
N THR A 579 7.30 22.13 56.64
CA THR A 579 6.68 23.26 55.95
C THR A 579 7.66 24.16 55.21
N ASN A 580 8.98 23.98 55.40
CA ASN A 580 9.98 24.94 54.98
C ASN A 580 10.54 24.55 53.62
N GLU A 581 10.36 25.41 52.62
CA GLU A 581 10.94 25.27 51.28
C GLU A 581 12.24 26.10 51.18
N SER A 582 13.28 25.54 50.55
CA SER A 582 14.53 26.25 50.27
C SER A 582 14.32 27.37 49.25
N ARG A 583 15.35 28.19 49.03
CA ARG A 583 15.42 28.98 47.80
C ARG A 583 15.44 28.03 46.58
N PRO A 584 14.67 28.28 45.51
CA PRO A 584 14.69 27.46 44.31
C PRO A 584 15.86 27.82 43.40
N ALA A 585 16.56 26.82 42.88
CA ALA A 585 17.38 26.97 41.68
C ALA A 585 16.47 27.10 40.45
N LEU A 586 16.81 28.00 39.52
CA LEU A 586 16.00 28.30 38.34
C LEU A 586 16.77 27.97 37.06
N ALA A 587 16.07 27.42 36.06
CA ALA A 587 16.57 27.23 34.71
C ALA A 587 15.50 27.55 33.67
N GLN A 588 15.93 27.71 32.42
CA GLN A 588 15.09 27.98 31.26
C GLN A 588 15.58 27.14 30.09
N PHE A 589 14.68 26.60 29.28
CA PHE A 589 15.01 25.87 28.06
C PHE A 589 13.85 25.97 27.06
N THR A 590 14.09 25.59 25.81
CA THR A 590 13.08 25.51 24.76
C THR A 590 13.15 24.11 24.15
N THR A 591 12.01 23.45 23.97
CA THR A 591 11.92 22.15 23.29
C THR A 591 12.19 22.27 21.80
N GLU A 592 12.65 21.20 21.17
CA GLU A 592 12.84 21.16 19.72
C GLU A 592 11.50 21.20 18.95
N ILE A 593 11.56 21.49 17.66
CA ILE A 593 10.38 21.44 16.77
C ILE A 593 10.08 19.98 16.44
N ASP A 594 8.83 19.54 16.61
CA ASP A 594 8.45 18.17 16.25
C ASP A 594 8.48 17.94 14.74
N ALA A 595 8.94 16.75 14.34
CA ALA A 595 8.91 16.35 12.94
C ALA A 595 7.46 16.12 12.47
N PRO A 596 7.09 16.51 11.24
CA PRO A 596 5.74 16.31 10.72
C PRO A 596 5.35 14.83 10.69
N LYS A 597 4.09 14.55 11.02
CA LYS A 597 3.61 13.19 11.35
C LYS A 597 2.73 12.63 10.23
N ASN A 598 2.53 11.31 10.20
CA ASN A 598 1.65 10.61 9.25
C ASN A 598 1.87 10.97 7.76
N LEU A 599 3.14 11.11 7.36
CA LEU A 599 3.59 11.33 5.98
C LEU A 599 2.95 10.31 5.03
N ARG A 600 2.24 10.81 4.00
CA ARG A 600 1.48 10.00 3.05
C ARG A 600 1.56 10.58 1.63
N VAL A 601 1.59 9.69 0.65
CA VAL A 601 1.49 10.06 -0.78
C VAL A 601 0.01 10.06 -1.15
N GLY A 602 -0.48 11.16 -1.73
CA GLY A 602 -1.82 11.30 -2.30
C GLY A 602 -1.85 10.78 -3.73
N SER A 603 -2.27 11.65 -4.67
CA SER A 603 -2.15 11.36 -6.09
C SER A 603 -0.70 11.17 -6.54
N ARG A 604 -0.52 10.32 -7.56
CA ARG A 604 0.75 10.06 -8.23
C ARG A 604 0.53 10.26 -9.72
N THR A 605 1.58 10.62 -10.43
CA THR A 605 1.62 10.59 -11.89
C THR A 605 3.02 10.14 -12.34
N PRO A 606 3.29 10.02 -13.65
CA PRO A 606 4.65 9.79 -14.12
C PRO A 606 5.62 10.93 -13.82
N ALA A 607 5.15 12.18 -13.70
CA ALA A 607 6.00 13.37 -13.54
C ALA A 607 5.81 14.14 -12.22
N SER A 608 4.91 13.67 -11.34
CA SER A 608 4.58 14.35 -10.09
C SER A 608 4.19 13.40 -8.96
N LEU A 609 4.38 13.87 -7.73
CA LEU A 609 3.94 13.21 -6.50
C LEU A 609 3.25 14.24 -5.60
N GLU A 610 1.98 14.00 -5.28
CA GLU A 610 1.29 14.74 -4.22
C GLU A 610 1.67 14.13 -2.87
N LEU A 611 2.15 14.99 -1.98
CA LEU A 611 2.51 14.67 -0.61
C LEU A 611 1.53 15.35 0.34
N ALA A 612 1.17 14.66 1.41
CA ALA A 612 0.47 15.25 2.53
C ALA A 612 1.06 14.75 3.86
N TRP A 613 1.04 15.59 4.87
CA TRP A 613 1.47 15.25 6.22
C TRP A 613 0.61 15.99 7.24
N ASP A 614 0.58 15.48 8.47
CA ASP A 614 -0.09 16.14 9.57
C ASP A 614 0.83 17.26 10.11
N ASN A 615 0.22 18.41 10.41
CA ASN A 615 0.94 19.61 10.81
C ASN A 615 1.55 19.42 12.21
N SER A 616 2.81 19.85 12.34
CA SER A 616 3.56 19.83 13.61
C SER A 616 2.85 20.61 14.73
N GLU A 617 2.99 20.14 15.97
CA GLU A 617 2.34 20.70 17.15
C GLU A 617 2.97 22.03 17.61
N ALA A 618 4.25 22.24 17.28
CA ALA A 618 4.88 23.55 17.27
C ALA A 618 4.29 24.45 16.16
N GLU A 619 4.29 25.77 16.35
CA GLU A 619 3.71 26.74 15.40
C GLU A 619 4.64 27.06 14.21
N ALA A 620 5.21 26.02 13.59
CA ALA A 620 6.11 26.15 12.44
C ALA A 620 5.43 26.86 11.26
N HIS A 621 6.06 27.92 10.73
CA HIS A 621 5.55 28.76 9.64
C HIS A 621 5.54 28.04 8.28
N SER A 622 6.46 27.10 8.06
CA SER A 622 6.63 26.39 6.79
C SER A 622 7.27 25.01 6.99
N TYR A 623 7.30 24.22 5.92
CA TYR A 623 7.99 22.94 5.84
C TYR A 623 9.03 22.96 4.72
N ARG A 624 10.25 22.49 5.01
CA ARG A 624 11.29 22.27 3.99
C ARG A 624 11.16 20.83 3.49
N VAL A 625 10.79 20.66 2.22
CA VAL A 625 10.74 19.37 1.54
C VAL A 625 12.02 19.22 0.72
N VAL A 626 12.87 18.26 1.08
CA VAL A 626 14.08 17.90 0.35
C VAL A 626 13.88 16.53 -0.29
N TYR A 627 14.17 16.39 -1.59
CA TYR A 627 13.98 15.13 -2.31
C TYR A 627 15.09 14.83 -3.31
N SER A 628 15.41 13.54 -3.45
CA SER A 628 16.44 13.03 -4.36
C SER A 628 16.07 11.62 -4.83
N THR A 629 16.58 11.19 -5.98
CA THR A 629 16.58 9.76 -6.33
C THR A 629 17.41 8.98 -5.31
N LEU A 630 17.09 7.71 -5.05
CA LEU A 630 17.82 6.89 -4.07
C LEU A 630 19.33 6.72 -4.35
N ALA A 631 19.82 7.04 -5.55
CA ALA A 631 21.25 7.09 -5.87
C ALA A 631 22.00 8.32 -5.30
N GLY A 632 21.28 9.33 -4.77
CA GLY A 632 21.87 10.49 -4.07
C GLY A 632 22.60 11.51 -4.96
N GLU A 633 22.49 11.43 -6.29
CA GLU A 633 23.28 12.27 -7.20
C GLU A 633 22.93 13.77 -7.14
N HIS A 634 21.67 14.12 -6.89
CA HIS A 634 21.21 15.50 -6.76
C HIS A 634 20.02 15.61 -5.80
N TYR A 635 20.05 16.65 -4.96
CA TYR A 635 18.99 16.98 -4.01
C TYR A 635 18.28 18.26 -4.46
N HIS A 636 16.95 18.18 -4.54
CA HIS A 636 16.08 19.33 -4.80
C HIS A 636 15.43 19.77 -3.48
N GLU A 637 15.14 21.06 -3.35
CA GLU A 637 14.47 21.65 -2.20
C GLU A 637 13.24 22.45 -2.64
N VAL A 638 12.13 22.29 -1.93
CA VAL A 638 10.95 23.15 -2.01
C VAL A 638 10.53 23.57 -0.60
N LEU A 639 10.33 24.87 -0.39
CA LEU A 639 9.74 25.41 0.84
C LEU A 639 8.22 25.53 0.67
N VAL A 640 7.46 24.91 1.57
CA VAL A 640 6.00 24.81 1.52
C VAL A 640 5.41 25.58 2.71
N PRO A 641 4.53 26.59 2.51
CA PRO A 641 3.87 27.26 3.62
C PRO A 641 2.93 26.29 4.36
N ARG A 642 2.74 26.50 5.67
CA ARG A 642 1.80 25.68 6.46
C ARG A 642 0.36 25.98 6.07
N ASP A 643 -0.40 24.95 5.71
CA ASP A 643 -1.85 25.05 5.49
C ASP A 643 -2.58 25.33 6.81
N THR A 644 -3.68 26.10 6.76
CA THR A 644 -4.51 26.45 7.94
C THR A 644 -5.32 25.28 8.51
N GLY A 645 -5.20 24.08 7.92
CA GLY A 645 -5.85 22.86 8.39
C GLY A 645 -5.00 22.06 9.38
N PRO A 646 -5.45 20.85 9.76
CA PRO A 646 -4.63 19.91 10.53
C PRO A 646 -3.49 19.28 9.70
N THR A 647 -3.45 19.49 8.38
CA THR A 647 -2.55 18.80 7.45
C THR A 647 -2.10 19.76 6.35
N THR A 648 -0.81 19.76 6.00
CA THR A 648 -0.29 20.49 4.82
C THR A 648 -0.15 19.56 3.61
N ARG A 649 -0.32 20.11 2.40
CA ARG A 649 -0.07 19.40 1.13
C ARG A 649 0.98 20.10 0.27
N ALA A 650 1.68 19.32 -0.55
CA ALA A 650 2.56 19.82 -1.61
C ALA A 650 2.56 18.88 -2.81
N THR A 651 2.81 19.41 -4.01
CA THR A 651 2.99 18.60 -5.21
C THR A 651 4.40 18.77 -5.75
N LEU A 652 5.22 17.73 -5.65
CA LEU A 652 6.50 17.66 -6.34
C LEU A 652 6.24 17.46 -7.84
N THR A 653 7.00 18.17 -8.68
CA THR A 653 6.84 18.19 -10.15
C THR A 653 8.20 18.00 -10.83
N ASP A 654 8.20 17.88 -12.16
CA ASP A 654 9.36 17.62 -13.01
C ASP A 654 10.18 16.37 -12.60
N LEU A 655 9.49 15.36 -12.06
CA LEU A 655 10.07 14.09 -11.65
C LEU A 655 10.23 13.12 -12.83
N VAL A 656 11.28 12.28 -12.78
CA VAL A 656 11.46 11.17 -13.72
C VAL A 656 10.42 10.05 -13.46
N PRO A 657 9.76 9.49 -14.50
CA PRO A 657 8.85 8.35 -14.37
C PRO A 657 9.48 7.07 -13.82
N GLY A 658 8.67 6.21 -13.21
CA GLY A 658 9.05 4.91 -12.65
C GLY A 658 10.18 4.95 -11.62
N THR A 659 10.48 6.12 -11.05
CA THR A 659 11.70 6.38 -10.28
C THR A 659 11.36 6.61 -8.81
N GLU A 660 12.18 6.06 -7.93
CA GLU A 660 11.97 6.14 -6.48
C GLU A 660 12.78 7.28 -5.89
N TYR A 661 12.07 8.15 -5.17
CA TYR A 661 12.60 9.32 -4.51
C TYR A 661 12.58 9.10 -2.99
N GLY A 662 13.72 9.33 -2.35
CA GLY A 662 13.79 9.57 -0.92
C GLY A 662 13.41 11.02 -0.66
N ILE A 663 12.44 11.23 0.23
CA ILE A 663 11.84 12.54 0.52
C ILE A 663 11.93 12.78 2.03
N GLY A 664 12.64 13.83 2.45
CA GLY A 664 12.69 14.30 3.83
C GLY A 664 11.89 15.60 3.99
N ILE A 665 11.04 15.66 5.02
CA ILE A 665 10.22 16.84 5.33
C ILE A 665 10.54 17.30 6.75
N SER A 666 11.09 18.50 6.90
CA SER A 666 11.27 19.15 8.20
C SER A 666 10.27 20.29 8.39
N ALA A 667 9.76 20.46 9.61
CA ALA A 667 9.10 21.69 10.04
C ALA A 667 10.15 22.81 10.23
N VAL A 668 9.79 24.05 9.90
CA VAL A 668 10.68 25.23 10.01
C VAL A 668 9.95 26.35 10.77
N MET A 669 10.57 26.78 11.87
CA MET A 669 10.14 27.92 12.69
C MET A 669 11.32 28.89 12.80
N ASP A 670 11.13 30.11 12.29
CA ASP A 670 12.11 31.19 12.21
C ASP A 670 13.47 30.75 11.63
N SER A 671 14.46 30.46 12.48
CA SER A 671 15.79 29.98 12.08
C SER A 671 16.09 28.54 12.53
N GLN A 672 15.12 27.86 13.14
CA GLN A 672 15.23 26.46 13.58
C GLN A 672 14.45 25.53 12.66
N GLN A 673 14.88 24.26 12.63
CA GLN A 673 14.33 23.23 11.76
C GLN A 673 14.25 21.89 12.51
N SER A 674 13.13 21.18 12.39
CA SER A 674 12.98 19.83 12.98
C SER A 674 13.91 18.83 12.31
N VAL A 675 14.18 17.71 12.99
CA VAL A 675 14.67 16.50 12.30
C VAL A 675 13.71 16.14 11.14
N PRO A 676 14.22 15.68 9.99
CA PRO A 676 13.38 15.42 8.81
C PRO A 676 12.61 14.11 8.98
N ALA A 677 11.29 14.16 8.83
CA ALA A 677 10.49 12.95 8.64
C ALA A 677 10.71 12.43 7.21
N THR A 678 11.18 11.18 7.07
CA THR A 678 11.55 10.60 5.77
C THR A 678 10.53 9.59 5.25
N MET A 679 10.18 9.68 3.97
CA MET A 679 9.47 8.63 3.23
C MET A 679 10.21 8.27 1.94
N ASN A 680 9.93 7.07 1.40
CA ASN A 680 10.16 6.78 -0.01
C ASN A 680 8.85 6.87 -0.78
N ALA A 681 8.88 7.51 -1.95
CA ALA A 681 7.76 7.55 -2.88
C ALA A 681 8.25 7.32 -4.30
N ARG A 682 7.47 6.56 -5.09
CA ARG A 682 7.82 6.22 -6.47
C ARG A 682 6.78 6.78 -7.43
N THR A 683 7.25 7.47 -8.46
CA THR A 683 6.41 7.93 -9.58
C THR A 683 5.80 6.75 -10.34
N GLU A 684 4.74 7.03 -11.08
CA GLU A 684 4.14 6.04 -11.98
C GLU A 684 5.03 5.84 -13.22
N LEU A 685 4.84 4.75 -13.95
CA LEU A 685 5.50 4.56 -15.25
C LEU A 685 4.78 5.44 -16.27
N ASP A 686 5.53 6.15 -17.11
CA ASP A 686 4.93 6.78 -18.28
C ASP A 686 4.52 5.72 -19.31
N SER A 687 3.43 5.98 -20.03
CA SER A 687 2.93 5.10 -21.09
C SER A 687 3.68 5.36 -22.40
N PRO A 688 3.89 4.31 -23.23
CA PRO A 688 4.40 4.49 -24.59
C PRO A 688 3.54 5.48 -25.36
N ARG A 689 4.17 6.46 -26.00
CA ARG A 689 3.45 7.53 -26.70
C ARG A 689 3.44 7.26 -28.20
N ASP A 690 2.57 7.96 -28.92
CA ASP A 690 2.56 7.98 -30.38
C ASP A 690 2.47 6.57 -31.02
N LEU A 691 1.73 5.65 -30.38
CA LEU A 691 1.49 4.31 -30.91
C LEU A 691 0.75 4.42 -32.25
N LEU A 692 1.39 3.94 -33.31
CA LEU A 692 0.88 4.04 -34.68
C LEU A 692 1.15 2.77 -35.48
N VAL A 693 0.23 2.48 -36.40
CA VAL A 693 0.41 1.42 -37.41
C VAL A 693 1.28 1.96 -38.54
N THR A 694 2.38 1.27 -38.82
CA THR A 694 3.34 1.61 -39.88
C THR A 694 3.06 0.86 -41.19
N ALA A 695 2.55 -0.36 -41.09
CA ALA A 695 2.11 -1.18 -42.22
C ALA A 695 1.17 -2.28 -41.73
N SER A 696 0.29 -2.78 -42.62
CA SER A 696 -0.42 -4.04 -42.41
C SER A 696 -0.40 -4.89 -43.69
N THR A 697 -0.56 -6.19 -43.50
CA THR A 697 -0.62 -7.22 -44.56
C THR A 697 -1.76 -8.19 -44.22
N GLU A 698 -1.99 -9.20 -45.06
CA GLU A 698 -3.01 -10.23 -44.80
C GLU A 698 -2.83 -11.01 -43.48
N THR A 699 -1.63 -11.08 -42.89
CA THR A 699 -1.38 -11.88 -41.67
C THR A 699 -0.44 -11.20 -40.66
N SER A 700 -0.14 -9.91 -40.85
CA SER A 700 0.75 -9.16 -39.95
C SER A 700 0.41 -7.67 -39.88
N ILE A 701 0.67 -7.06 -38.72
CA ILE A 701 0.52 -5.63 -38.45
C ILE A 701 1.84 -5.12 -37.82
N SER A 702 2.44 -4.11 -38.42
CA SER A 702 3.68 -3.48 -37.95
C SER A 702 3.38 -2.18 -37.20
N LEU A 703 3.90 -2.07 -35.99
CA LEU A 703 3.66 -1.01 -35.02
C LEU A 703 4.95 -0.21 -34.78
N ALA A 704 4.79 1.07 -34.47
CA ALA A 704 5.85 1.92 -33.90
C ALA A 704 5.29 2.74 -32.73
N TRP A 705 6.15 3.10 -31.78
CA TRP A 705 5.81 3.95 -30.64
C TRP A 705 7.04 4.71 -30.13
N THR A 706 6.81 5.85 -29.49
CA THR A 706 7.81 6.58 -28.71
C THR A 706 8.07 5.82 -27.41
N LYS A 707 9.34 5.54 -27.12
CA LYS A 707 9.76 4.83 -25.90
C LYS A 707 9.37 5.58 -24.62
N ALA A 708 9.01 4.81 -23.60
CA ALA A 708 8.92 5.32 -22.23
C ALA A 708 10.26 5.91 -21.75
N MET A 709 10.22 6.95 -20.92
CA MET A 709 11.39 7.63 -20.37
C MET A 709 11.84 7.02 -19.04
N GLY A 710 10.89 6.51 -18.25
CA GLY A 710 11.19 5.82 -16.99
C GLY A 710 11.91 4.47 -17.23
N PRO A 711 12.72 3.97 -16.27
CA PRO A 711 13.31 2.65 -16.39
C PRO A 711 12.20 1.59 -16.32
N ILE A 712 12.24 0.63 -17.23
CA ILE A 712 11.21 -0.41 -17.45
C ILE A 712 11.88 -1.77 -17.69
N ASP A 713 11.20 -2.85 -17.33
CA ASP A 713 11.73 -4.22 -17.53
C ASP A 713 11.45 -4.69 -18.96
N HIS A 714 10.25 -4.41 -19.47
CA HIS A 714 9.80 -4.70 -20.84
C HIS A 714 8.49 -3.94 -21.16
N TYR A 715 8.07 -3.96 -22.43
CA TYR A 715 6.69 -3.65 -22.83
C TYR A 715 5.89 -4.95 -22.98
N ARG A 716 4.61 -4.96 -22.60
CA ARG A 716 3.63 -5.93 -23.07
C ARG A 716 2.79 -5.30 -24.17
N VAL A 717 2.68 -5.99 -25.30
CA VAL A 717 1.72 -5.70 -26.37
C VAL A 717 0.65 -6.78 -26.33
N THR A 718 -0.61 -6.37 -26.18
CA THR A 718 -1.78 -7.24 -26.19
C THR A 718 -2.67 -6.88 -27.37
N PHE A 719 -2.98 -7.85 -28.21
CA PHE A 719 -3.75 -7.66 -29.44
C PHE A 719 -4.99 -8.55 -29.41
N THR A 720 -6.15 -7.93 -29.56
CA THR A 720 -7.45 -8.57 -29.38
C THR A 720 -8.25 -8.47 -30.67
N PRO A 721 -8.53 -9.59 -31.37
CA PRO A 721 -9.44 -9.59 -32.50
C PRO A 721 -10.87 -9.31 -32.03
N ALA A 722 -11.74 -8.85 -32.93
CA ALA A 722 -13.17 -8.67 -32.64
C ALA A 722 -13.90 -9.96 -32.16
N SER A 723 -13.30 -11.15 -32.33
CA SER A 723 -13.76 -12.43 -31.76
C SER A 723 -13.48 -12.59 -30.25
N GLY A 724 -12.71 -11.68 -29.63
CA GLY A 724 -12.55 -11.51 -28.19
C GLY A 724 -11.40 -12.28 -27.53
N MET A 725 -10.68 -13.14 -28.25
CA MET A 725 -9.56 -13.90 -27.69
C MET A 725 -8.24 -13.14 -27.79
N ALA A 726 -7.92 -12.36 -26.76
CA ALA A 726 -6.68 -11.58 -26.68
C ALA A 726 -5.42 -12.47 -26.71
N SER A 727 -4.39 -12.01 -27.41
CA SER A 727 -3.05 -12.62 -27.47
C SER A 727 -1.97 -11.62 -27.01
N GLU A 728 -0.85 -12.13 -26.52
CA GLU A 728 0.19 -11.36 -25.83
C GLU A 728 1.58 -11.58 -26.45
N VAL A 729 2.36 -10.49 -26.58
CA VAL A 729 3.79 -10.50 -26.88
C VAL A 729 4.52 -9.56 -25.92
N THR A 730 5.61 -10.04 -25.32
CA THR A 730 6.54 -9.22 -24.52
C THR A 730 7.70 -8.72 -25.37
N VAL A 731 8.11 -7.47 -25.16
CA VAL A 731 9.07 -6.75 -26.01
C VAL A 731 10.15 -6.09 -25.14
N SER A 732 11.43 -6.31 -25.49
CA SER A 732 12.57 -5.64 -24.84
C SER A 732 12.40 -4.11 -24.80
N PRO A 733 12.80 -3.45 -23.70
CA PRO A 733 12.66 -2.00 -23.52
C PRO A 733 13.49 -1.17 -24.53
N ASP A 734 14.48 -1.79 -25.16
CA ASP A 734 15.30 -1.17 -26.20
C ASP A 734 14.60 -1.05 -27.56
N LYS A 735 13.42 -1.64 -27.72
CA LYS A 735 12.61 -1.57 -28.95
C LYS A 735 11.63 -0.40 -28.91
N SER A 736 11.27 0.07 -30.10
CA SER A 736 10.25 1.09 -30.37
C SER A 736 9.34 0.70 -31.54
N GLN A 737 9.45 -0.56 -31.98
CA GLN A 737 8.79 -1.14 -33.15
C GLN A 737 8.59 -2.65 -32.93
N LEU A 738 7.47 -3.18 -33.41
CA LEU A 738 7.14 -4.61 -33.41
C LEU A 738 6.30 -4.94 -34.65
N THR A 739 6.54 -6.09 -35.28
CA THR A 739 5.59 -6.69 -36.23
C THR A 739 4.89 -7.85 -35.53
N LEU A 740 3.58 -7.73 -35.34
CA LEU A 740 2.71 -8.85 -34.97
C LEU A 740 2.50 -9.71 -36.21
N SER A 741 2.62 -11.04 -36.09
CA SER A 741 2.49 -12.02 -37.17
C SER A 741 1.49 -13.12 -36.80
N GLU A 742 1.13 -13.96 -37.78
CA GLU A 742 0.16 -15.06 -37.62
C GLU A 742 -1.26 -14.58 -37.25
N LEU A 743 -1.59 -13.35 -37.67
CA LEU A 743 -2.91 -12.75 -37.49
C LEU A 743 -3.93 -13.28 -38.51
N GLU A 744 -5.22 -13.24 -38.15
CA GLU A 744 -6.34 -13.58 -39.03
C GLU A 744 -6.50 -12.52 -40.14
N PRO A 745 -6.66 -12.90 -41.42
CA PRO A 745 -6.89 -11.95 -42.51
C PRO A 745 -8.22 -11.19 -42.40
N GLY A 746 -8.21 -9.93 -42.81
CA GLY A 746 -9.36 -9.01 -42.82
C GLY A 746 -10.06 -8.77 -41.47
N THR A 747 -9.42 -9.12 -40.36
CA THR A 747 -9.94 -8.97 -38.99
C THR A 747 -9.50 -7.62 -38.39
N GLU A 748 -10.40 -6.98 -37.66
CA GLU A 748 -10.11 -5.82 -36.81
C GLU A 748 -9.47 -6.28 -35.50
N TYR A 749 -8.31 -5.71 -35.18
CA TYR A 749 -7.56 -5.93 -33.94
C TYR A 749 -7.44 -4.62 -33.16
N THR A 750 -7.99 -4.61 -31.94
CA THR A 750 -7.64 -3.59 -30.94
C THR A 750 -6.31 -3.99 -30.29
N ILE A 751 -5.31 -3.12 -30.43
CA ILE A 751 -3.94 -3.36 -29.97
C ILE A 751 -3.62 -2.39 -28.85
N THR A 752 -3.34 -2.91 -27.66
CA THR A 752 -2.89 -2.16 -26.49
C THR A 752 -1.41 -2.41 -26.21
N ILE A 753 -0.68 -1.36 -25.80
CA ILE A 753 0.68 -1.46 -25.27
C ILE A 753 0.76 -0.83 -23.87
N ILE A 754 1.46 -1.51 -22.97
CA ILE A 754 1.78 -1.06 -21.62
C ILE A 754 3.24 -1.33 -21.31
N ALA A 755 3.87 -0.41 -20.57
CA ALA A 755 5.22 -0.59 -20.04
C ALA A 755 5.14 -1.19 -18.64
N GLU A 756 5.97 -2.19 -18.35
CA GLU A 756 5.98 -2.90 -17.07
C GLU A 756 7.30 -2.77 -16.31
N ARG A 757 7.20 -2.78 -14.98
CA ARG A 757 8.33 -2.98 -14.08
C ARG A 757 7.94 -3.66 -12.78
N GLY A 758 8.36 -4.92 -12.60
CA GLY A 758 8.04 -5.77 -11.45
C GLY A 758 6.55 -6.03 -11.25
N ARG A 759 5.87 -5.12 -10.53
CA ARG A 759 4.40 -5.13 -10.28
C ARG A 759 3.71 -3.83 -10.70
N GLN A 760 4.44 -2.89 -11.31
CA GLN A 760 3.88 -1.63 -11.81
C GLN A 760 3.65 -1.73 -13.32
N GLN A 761 2.55 -1.13 -13.75
CA GLN A 761 2.13 -1.01 -15.16
C GLN A 761 1.93 0.48 -15.46
N SER A 762 2.24 0.91 -16.68
CA SER A 762 1.80 2.20 -17.19
C SER A 762 0.30 2.19 -17.48
N LEU A 763 -0.27 3.36 -17.77
CA LEU A 763 -1.52 3.44 -18.54
C LEU A 763 -1.34 2.77 -19.91
N GLU A 764 -2.42 2.25 -20.47
CA GLU A 764 -2.43 1.67 -21.81
C GLU A 764 -2.48 2.74 -22.91
N ALA A 765 -1.74 2.50 -23.98
CA ALA A 765 -1.93 3.21 -25.26
C ALA A 765 -2.53 2.22 -26.26
N THR A 766 -3.59 2.65 -26.94
CA THR A 766 -4.46 1.79 -27.76
C THR A 766 -4.50 2.27 -29.20
N VAL A 767 -4.43 1.35 -30.16
CA VAL A 767 -4.70 1.62 -31.57
C VAL A 767 -5.49 0.47 -32.18
N ASP A 768 -6.51 0.79 -32.98
CA ASP A 768 -7.28 -0.19 -33.75
C ASP A 768 -6.65 -0.35 -35.15
N ALA A 769 -6.51 -1.60 -35.60
CA ALA A 769 -5.76 -1.93 -36.80
C ALA A 769 -6.39 -3.10 -37.56
N PHE A 770 -6.43 -3.00 -38.89
CA PHE A 770 -6.99 -4.03 -39.77
C PHE A 770 -5.87 -4.80 -40.49
N THR A 771 -5.96 -6.13 -40.47
CA THR A 771 -5.22 -6.97 -41.42
C THR A 771 -5.81 -6.86 -42.83
N GLY A 772 -4.99 -7.11 -43.83
CA GLY A 772 -5.41 -7.10 -45.23
C GLY A 772 -6.30 -8.29 -45.59
N VAL A 773 -7.05 -8.17 -46.69
CA VAL A 773 -7.76 -9.31 -47.31
C VAL A 773 -6.78 -10.09 -48.18
N ARG A 774 -6.72 -11.42 -48.03
CA ARG A 774 -5.91 -12.29 -48.89
C ARG A 774 -6.39 -12.18 -50.35
N PRO A 775 -5.54 -11.72 -51.29
CA PRO A 775 -5.96 -11.49 -52.67
C PRO A 775 -6.23 -12.80 -53.42
N ILE A 776 -7.07 -12.70 -54.45
CA ILE A 776 -7.28 -13.79 -55.41
C ILE A 776 -5.99 -14.01 -56.18
N THR A 777 -5.50 -15.25 -56.24
CA THR A 777 -4.14 -15.53 -56.74
C THR A 777 -4.03 -15.67 -58.26
N GLN A 778 -5.12 -16.08 -58.93
CA GLN A 778 -5.15 -16.29 -60.37
C GLN A 778 -6.59 -16.24 -60.93
N LEU A 779 -6.71 -15.92 -62.21
CA LEU A 779 -7.95 -16.02 -62.99
C LEU A 779 -7.83 -17.18 -63.99
N HIS A 780 -8.86 -18.03 -64.07
CA HIS A 780 -8.95 -19.09 -65.07
C HIS A 780 -10.02 -18.77 -66.10
N PHE A 781 -9.67 -18.92 -67.38
CA PHE A 781 -10.57 -18.65 -68.51
C PHE A 781 -11.05 -19.97 -69.15
N SER A 782 -12.34 -20.02 -69.51
CA SER A 782 -13.02 -21.22 -70.01
C SER A 782 -14.15 -20.84 -70.98
N GLN A 783 -14.65 -21.79 -71.76
CA GLN A 783 -15.79 -21.60 -72.68
C GLN A 783 -15.62 -20.38 -73.60
N LEU A 784 -14.46 -20.30 -74.25
CA LEU A 784 -14.09 -19.23 -75.17
C LEU A 784 -14.89 -19.34 -76.47
N THR A 785 -15.63 -18.29 -76.79
CA THR A 785 -16.30 -18.12 -78.10
C THR A 785 -15.77 -16.85 -78.80
N SER A 786 -16.35 -16.50 -79.94
CA SER A 786 -16.08 -15.22 -80.60
C SER A 786 -16.65 -13.99 -79.89
N SER A 787 -17.57 -14.16 -78.93
CA SER A 787 -18.22 -13.03 -78.22
C SER A 787 -18.42 -13.24 -76.72
N SER A 788 -17.87 -14.32 -76.14
CA SER A 788 -17.98 -14.61 -74.70
C SER A 788 -16.78 -15.37 -74.13
N VAL A 789 -16.58 -15.24 -72.81
CA VAL A 789 -15.65 -16.06 -72.01
C VAL A 789 -16.20 -16.23 -70.59
N ASN A 790 -16.09 -17.45 -70.05
CA ASN A 790 -16.41 -17.73 -68.65
C ASN A 790 -15.12 -17.72 -67.80
N ILE A 791 -15.09 -16.86 -66.78
CA ILE A 791 -13.96 -16.64 -65.88
C ILE A 791 -14.26 -17.31 -64.53
N THR A 792 -13.29 -17.98 -63.92
CA THR A 792 -13.39 -18.53 -62.55
C THR A 792 -12.18 -18.15 -61.69
N TRP A 793 -12.36 -18.16 -60.36
CA TRP A 793 -11.34 -17.74 -59.39
C TRP A 793 -11.41 -18.52 -58.07
N SER A 794 -10.36 -18.39 -57.25
CA SER A 794 -10.31 -18.88 -55.87
C SER A 794 -11.09 -17.99 -54.91
N ASP A 795 -11.63 -18.56 -53.84
CA ASP A 795 -12.27 -17.79 -52.76
C ASP A 795 -11.27 -16.82 -52.09
N PRO A 796 -11.63 -15.54 -51.87
CA PRO A 796 -10.85 -14.64 -51.00
C PRO A 796 -11.01 -15.03 -49.52
N SER A 797 -10.06 -14.62 -48.70
CA SER A 797 -10.06 -14.86 -47.25
C SER A 797 -9.75 -13.55 -46.50
N PRO A 798 -10.67 -13.01 -45.68
CA PRO A 798 -12.01 -13.50 -45.38
C PRO A 798 -12.94 -13.39 -46.61
N PRO A 799 -14.15 -13.96 -46.57
CA PRO A 799 -15.11 -13.86 -47.67
C PRO A 799 -15.40 -12.40 -48.02
N ALA A 800 -15.28 -12.04 -49.30
CA ALA A 800 -15.61 -10.69 -49.75
C ALA A 800 -17.12 -10.43 -49.62
N ASP A 801 -17.48 -9.17 -49.37
CA ASP A 801 -18.89 -8.73 -49.48
C ASP A 801 -19.27 -8.58 -50.96
N ARG A 802 -18.31 -8.13 -51.77
CA ARG A 802 -18.46 -7.91 -53.20
C ARG A 802 -17.14 -8.11 -53.95
N LEU A 803 -17.28 -8.51 -55.20
CA LEU A 803 -16.19 -8.67 -56.17
C LEU A 803 -16.36 -7.61 -57.26
N VAL A 804 -15.28 -6.93 -57.63
CA VAL A 804 -15.28 -5.91 -58.69
C VAL A 804 -14.48 -6.44 -59.87
N LEU A 805 -15.19 -6.90 -60.90
CA LEU A 805 -14.62 -7.36 -62.15
C LEU A 805 -14.57 -6.20 -63.15
N THR A 806 -13.44 -6.04 -63.82
CA THR A 806 -13.21 -4.98 -64.81
C THR A 806 -12.55 -5.57 -66.05
N TYR A 807 -12.92 -5.10 -67.23
CA TYR A 807 -12.35 -5.59 -68.49
C TYR A 807 -12.33 -4.52 -69.58
N SER A 808 -11.30 -4.52 -70.42
CA SER A 808 -11.21 -3.69 -71.63
C SER A 808 -10.51 -4.45 -72.76
N PRO A 809 -10.75 -4.09 -74.04
CA PRO A 809 -9.80 -4.40 -75.10
C PRO A 809 -8.42 -3.83 -74.75
N ARG A 810 -7.34 -4.54 -75.08
CA ARG A 810 -5.97 -4.13 -74.71
C ARG A 810 -5.57 -2.74 -75.24
N ASP A 811 -6.13 -2.35 -76.38
CA ASP A 811 -5.85 -1.07 -77.06
C ASP A 811 -6.86 0.05 -76.70
N GLU A 812 -7.84 -0.20 -75.82
CA GLU A 812 -8.84 0.79 -75.37
C GLU A 812 -8.76 0.99 -73.84
N GLU A 813 -8.49 2.21 -73.37
CA GLU A 813 -8.49 2.55 -71.92
C GLU A 813 -9.88 2.46 -71.26
N ALA A 814 -10.94 2.29 -72.06
CA ALA A 814 -12.33 2.30 -71.62
C ALA A 814 -12.75 1.00 -70.92
N ALA A 815 -12.25 0.79 -69.69
CA ALA A 815 -12.56 -0.39 -68.89
C ALA A 815 -14.03 -0.44 -68.42
N GLN A 816 -14.74 -1.44 -68.92
CA GLN A 816 -16.10 -1.80 -68.52
C GLN A 816 -16.06 -2.49 -67.15
N ARG A 817 -16.98 -2.13 -66.24
CA ARG A 817 -16.95 -2.58 -64.84
C ARG A 817 -18.24 -3.32 -64.47
N LEU A 818 -18.09 -4.42 -63.75
CA LEU A 818 -19.17 -5.27 -63.25
C LEU A 818 -18.98 -5.51 -61.74
N ALA A 819 -19.98 -5.10 -60.95
CA ALA A 819 -20.04 -5.48 -59.55
C ALA A 819 -20.71 -6.85 -59.43
N LEU A 820 -20.09 -7.74 -58.67
CA LEU A 820 -20.50 -9.12 -58.42
C LEU A 820 -20.69 -9.32 -56.92
N ASP A 821 -21.60 -10.21 -56.56
CA ASP A 821 -21.76 -10.70 -55.20
C ASP A 821 -20.50 -11.47 -54.77
N GLY A 822 -20.02 -11.25 -53.54
CA GLY A 822 -18.78 -11.86 -53.03
C GLY A 822 -18.83 -13.38 -52.87
N THR A 823 -20.01 -13.99 -52.90
CA THR A 823 -20.20 -15.45 -52.91
C THR A 823 -19.96 -16.11 -54.28
N LEU A 824 -19.87 -15.33 -55.37
CA LEU A 824 -19.68 -15.85 -56.71
C LEU A 824 -18.23 -16.29 -56.95
N LYS A 825 -18.07 -17.47 -57.55
CA LYS A 825 -16.77 -18.07 -57.93
C LYS A 825 -16.50 -18.06 -59.44
N HIS A 826 -17.45 -17.54 -60.22
CA HIS A 826 -17.37 -17.44 -61.66
C HIS A 826 -18.25 -16.31 -62.21
N ALA A 827 -17.91 -15.81 -63.40
CA ALA A 827 -18.74 -14.89 -64.18
C ALA A 827 -18.50 -15.09 -65.69
N SER A 828 -19.56 -14.99 -66.48
CA SER A 828 -19.49 -15.04 -67.95
C SER A 828 -19.58 -13.64 -68.54
N LEU A 829 -18.53 -13.21 -69.25
CA LEU A 829 -18.54 -12.01 -70.06
C LEU A 829 -19.16 -12.32 -71.43
N THR A 830 -20.02 -11.44 -71.93
CA THR A 830 -20.71 -11.59 -73.21
C THR A 830 -20.75 -10.25 -73.97
N GLY A 831 -20.95 -10.29 -75.29
CA GLY A 831 -20.91 -9.11 -76.15
C GLY A 831 -19.49 -8.64 -76.50
N LEU A 832 -18.49 -9.50 -76.32
CA LEU A 832 -17.10 -9.21 -76.67
C LEU A 832 -16.91 -9.19 -78.21
N ARG A 833 -15.87 -8.48 -78.68
CA ARG A 833 -15.50 -8.44 -80.10
C ARG A 833 -14.73 -9.72 -80.49
N PRO A 834 -14.94 -10.31 -81.69
CA PRO A 834 -14.16 -11.46 -82.17
C PRO A 834 -12.67 -11.17 -82.34
N SER A 835 -11.82 -12.19 -82.21
CA SER A 835 -10.37 -12.16 -82.42
C SER A 835 -9.64 -10.97 -81.76
N THR A 836 -10.12 -10.53 -80.59
CA THR A 836 -9.66 -9.33 -79.86
C THR A 836 -9.06 -9.72 -78.51
N GLU A 837 -7.92 -9.15 -78.14
CA GLU A 837 -7.32 -9.36 -76.82
C GLU A 837 -7.95 -8.42 -75.78
N TYR A 838 -8.43 -9.00 -74.68
CA TYR A 838 -9.00 -8.34 -73.54
C TYR A 838 -8.10 -8.49 -72.31
N LEU A 839 -7.88 -7.38 -71.61
CA LEU A 839 -7.36 -7.38 -70.24
C LEU A 839 -8.54 -7.49 -69.28
N VAL A 840 -8.42 -8.35 -68.28
CA VAL A 840 -9.45 -8.63 -67.26
C VAL A 840 -8.79 -8.53 -65.89
N SER A 841 -9.38 -7.74 -64.99
CA SER A 841 -8.89 -7.55 -63.61
C SER A 841 -10.01 -7.71 -62.59
N LEU A 842 -9.73 -8.39 -61.48
CA LEU A 842 -10.67 -8.67 -60.41
C LEU A 842 -10.12 -8.22 -59.05
N VAL A 843 -10.98 -7.59 -58.24
CA VAL A 843 -10.67 -7.12 -56.88
C VAL A 843 -11.71 -7.67 -55.91
N ALA A 844 -11.26 -8.21 -54.77
CA ALA A 844 -12.11 -8.57 -53.64
C ALA A 844 -12.26 -7.38 -52.68
N VAL A 845 -13.46 -7.14 -52.14
CA VAL A 845 -13.73 -6.06 -51.18
C VAL A 845 -14.47 -6.60 -49.97
N HIS A 846 -13.95 -6.33 -48.78
CA HIS A 846 -14.52 -6.70 -47.49
C HIS A 846 -14.55 -5.44 -46.59
N GLY A 847 -15.74 -5.02 -46.16
CA GLY A 847 -15.97 -3.74 -45.50
C GLY A 847 -15.44 -2.56 -46.32
N ALA A 848 -14.51 -1.81 -45.72
CA ALA A 848 -13.83 -0.69 -46.36
C ALA A 848 -12.52 -1.09 -47.09
N VAL A 849 -12.06 -2.34 -46.97
CA VAL A 849 -10.75 -2.79 -47.45
C VAL A 849 -10.88 -3.52 -48.79
N SER A 850 -10.01 -3.20 -49.75
CA SER A 850 -9.90 -3.91 -51.04
C SER A 850 -8.61 -4.70 -51.13
N SER A 851 -8.66 -5.90 -51.71
CA SER A 851 -7.45 -6.65 -52.09
C SER A 851 -6.66 -5.94 -53.19
N GLU A 852 -5.41 -6.37 -53.38
CA GLU A 852 -4.71 -6.08 -54.64
C GLU A 852 -5.48 -6.68 -55.85
N PRO A 853 -5.40 -6.05 -57.04
CA PRO A 853 -6.06 -6.55 -58.25
C PRO A 853 -5.30 -7.71 -58.89
N VAL A 854 -5.96 -8.85 -59.06
CA VAL A 854 -5.46 -9.91 -59.95
C VAL A 854 -5.80 -9.57 -61.39
N VAL A 855 -4.86 -9.77 -62.32
CA VAL A 855 -5.01 -9.42 -63.74
C VAL A 855 -4.70 -10.64 -64.63
N GLY A 856 -5.50 -10.83 -65.68
CA GLY A 856 -5.27 -11.84 -66.73
C GLY A 856 -5.62 -11.31 -68.11
N SER A 857 -4.91 -11.77 -69.13
CA SER A 857 -5.12 -11.43 -70.55
C SER A 857 -5.74 -12.61 -71.30
N ILE A 858 -6.74 -12.36 -72.15
CA ILE A 858 -7.42 -13.40 -72.93
C ILE A 858 -7.83 -12.91 -74.32
N THR A 859 -7.74 -13.76 -75.35
CA THR A 859 -8.16 -13.43 -76.72
C THR A 859 -9.44 -14.21 -77.08
N THR A 860 -10.41 -13.54 -77.69
CA THR A 860 -11.66 -14.15 -78.16
C THR A 860 -11.48 -14.93 -79.47
N GLY A 861 -12.38 -15.88 -79.73
CA GLY A 861 -12.36 -16.71 -80.94
C GLY A 861 -12.73 -15.95 -82.23
N MET A 862 -12.60 -16.62 -83.37
CA MET A 862 -13.08 -16.13 -84.67
C MET A 862 -14.60 -16.32 -84.80
N ASP A 863 -15.31 -15.36 -85.39
CA ASP A 863 -16.73 -15.51 -85.70
C ASP A 863 -16.98 -16.38 -86.94
N ALA A 864 -18.12 -17.07 -86.94
CA ALA A 864 -18.54 -17.94 -88.02
C ALA A 864 -19.13 -17.14 -89.22
N PRO A 865 -19.15 -17.72 -90.43
CA PRO A 865 -19.86 -17.15 -91.58
C PRO A 865 -21.35 -16.94 -91.27
N LYS A 866 -21.96 -15.90 -91.82
CA LYS A 866 -23.36 -15.51 -91.54
C LYS A 866 -24.24 -15.69 -92.79
N ASP A 867 -25.55 -15.46 -92.64
CA ASP A 867 -26.55 -15.45 -93.73
C ASP A 867 -26.54 -16.70 -94.64
N LEU A 868 -26.21 -17.86 -94.07
CA LEU A 868 -26.08 -19.13 -94.78
C LEU A 868 -27.42 -19.56 -95.39
N ARG A 869 -27.44 -19.77 -96.71
CA ARG A 869 -28.63 -20.10 -97.50
C ARG A 869 -28.28 -21.01 -98.67
N VAL A 870 -29.29 -21.69 -99.24
CA VAL A 870 -29.14 -22.55 -100.43
C VAL A 870 -30.10 -22.09 -101.52
N GLY A 871 -29.69 -22.20 -102.79
CA GLY A 871 -30.53 -21.94 -103.96
C GLY A 871 -30.10 -22.77 -105.17
N ASN A 872 -30.82 -22.61 -106.30
CA ASN A 872 -30.60 -23.34 -107.55
C ASN A 872 -30.48 -24.87 -107.36
N ILE A 873 -31.49 -25.46 -106.70
CA ILE A 873 -31.54 -26.88 -106.37
C ILE A 873 -32.03 -27.67 -107.59
N THR A 874 -31.29 -28.72 -107.94
CA THR A 874 -31.63 -29.70 -108.97
C THR A 874 -31.67 -31.11 -108.36
N GLN A 875 -31.79 -32.15 -109.19
CA GLN A 875 -31.70 -33.55 -108.75
C GLN A 875 -30.28 -33.95 -108.29
N ASP A 876 -29.23 -33.28 -108.81
CA ASP A 876 -27.82 -33.68 -108.65
C ASP A 876 -26.89 -32.54 -108.21
N SER A 877 -27.38 -31.32 -108.03
CA SER A 877 -26.60 -30.14 -107.63
C SER A 877 -27.40 -29.07 -106.88
N MET A 878 -26.70 -28.22 -106.12
CA MET A 878 -27.25 -27.02 -105.46
C MET A 878 -26.15 -25.98 -105.21
N ILE A 879 -26.51 -24.71 -104.99
CA ILE A 879 -25.54 -23.63 -104.67
C ILE A 879 -25.79 -23.12 -103.25
N VAL A 880 -24.72 -23.06 -102.45
CA VAL A 880 -24.71 -22.57 -101.06
C VAL A 880 -24.11 -21.17 -101.04
N TYR A 881 -24.67 -20.24 -100.26
CA TYR A 881 -24.22 -18.85 -100.16
C TYR A 881 -24.14 -18.41 -98.69
N TRP A 882 -23.21 -17.51 -98.35
CA TRP A 882 -23.02 -16.94 -97.00
C TRP A 882 -22.48 -15.50 -97.08
N SER A 883 -22.36 -14.83 -95.93
CA SER A 883 -21.68 -13.53 -95.75
C SER A 883 -20.42 -13.69 -94.87
N PRO A 884 -19.39 -12.85 -95.08
CA PRO A 884 -18.09 -13.04 -94.43
C PRO A 884 -18.08 -12.68 -92.93
N PRO A 885 -17.24 -13.35 -92.12
CA PRO A 885 -17.01 -13.02 -90.71
C PRO A 885 -16.19 -11.72 -90.55
N VAL A 886 -16.14 -11.19 -89.33
CA VAL A 886 -15.45 -9.93 -88.98
C VAL A 886 -13.99 -10.18 -88.61
N ALA A 887 -13.68 -11.29 -87.94
CA ALA A 887 -12.32 -11.73 -87.67
C ALA A 887 -11.61 -12.12 -88.98
N ALA A 888 -10.36 -11.68 -89.17
CA ALA A 888 -9.54 -12.11 -90.30
C ALA A 888 -9.25 -13.62 -90.24
N PHE A 889 -9.28 -14.28 -91.40
CA PHE A 889 -9.18 -15.73 -91.58
C PHE A 889 -8.54 -16.07 -92.96
N ASP A 890 -8.01 -17.27 -93.13
CA ASP A 890 -7.25 -17.67 -94.33
C ASP A 890 -8.14 -18.24 -95.43
N HIS A 891 -9.12 -19.07 -95.06
CA HIS A 891 -10.02 -19.77 -95.98
C HIS A 891 -11.28 -20.25 -95.26
N TYR A 892 -12.34 -20.56 -96.00
CA TYR A 892 -13.48 -21.32 -95.49
C TYR A 892 -13.26 -22.82 -95.67
N ARG A 893 -13.89 -23.63 -94.81
CA ARG A 893 -14.11 -25.05 -95.03
C ARG A 893 -15.61 -25.31 -95.09
N ILE A 894 -16.10 -25.80 -96.23
CA ILE A 894 -17.43 -26.39 -96.35
C ILE A 894 -17.35 -27.88 -96.08
N SER A 895 -18.37 -28.43 -95.43
CA SER A 895 -18.60 -29.86 -95.25
C SER A 895 -20.06 -30.19 -95.52
N TYR A 896 -20.35 -31.26 -96.24
CA TYR A 896 -21.72 -31.70 -96.52
C TYR A 896 -21.86 -33.21 -96.42
N ARG A 897 -23.04 -33.68 -95.99
CA ARG A 897 -23.37 -35.11 -95.88
C ARG A 897 -24.84 -35.36 -96.23
N ALA A 898 -25.12 -36.50 -96.86
CA ALA A 898 -26.47 -37.06 -96.84
C ALA A 898 -26.76 -37.63 -95.44
N THR A 899 -28.03 -37.78 -95.06
CA THR A 899 -28.41 -38.27 -93.71
C THR A 899 -27.82 -39.61 -93.30
N GLU A 900 -27.54 -40.49 -94.27
CA GLU A 900 -26.89 -41.81 -94.06
C GLU A 900 -25.56 -41.93 -94.84
N GLY A 901 -24.91 -40.79 -95.13
CA GLY A 901 -23.74 -40.71 -96.01
C GLY A 901 -22.43 -40.36 -95.30
N ARG A 902 -21.31 -40.61 -96.00
CA ARG A 902 -20.00 -40.04 -95.66
C ARG A 902 -20.08 -38.50 -95.74
N THR A 903 -19.37 -37.82 -94.85
CA THR A 903 -19.18 -36.37 -94.93
C THR A 903 -18.04 -36.05 -95.90
N ASP A 904 -18.36 -35.34 -96.97
CA ASP A 904 -17.39 -34.71 -97.86
C ASP A 904 -17.03 -33.32 -97.32
N SER A 905 -15.86 -32.79 -97.70
CA SER A 905 -15.48 -31.41 -97.38
C SER A 905 -14.52 -30.82 -98.42
N ALA A 906 -14.56 -29.50 -98.56
CA ALA A 906 -13.68 -28.73 -99.44
C ALA A 906 -13.19 -27.46 -98.74
N ALA A 907 -12.01 -27.00 -99.11
CA ALA A 907 -11.50 -25.67 -98.77
C ALA A 907 -11.89 -24.67 -99.86
N ILE A 908 -12.30 -23.48 -99.48
CA ILE A 908 -12.78 -22.41 -100.36
C ILE A 908 -12.04 -21.12 -99.99
N ALA A 909 -11.63 -20.33 -100.98
CA ALA A 909 -10.92 -19.07 -100.75
C ALA A 909 -11.74 -18.07 -99.92
N SER A 910 -11.05 -17.20 -99.16
CA SER A 910 -11.66 -16.29 -98.19
C SER A 910 -12.53 -15.18 -98.79
N ASP A 911 -12.38 -14.91 -100.08
CA ASP A 911 -13.15 -13.93 -100.86
C ASP A 911 -14.48 -14.50 -101.40
N ALA A 912 -14.67 -15.82 -101.39
CA ALA A 912 -15.87 -16.46 -101.91
C ALA A 912 -17.08 -16.28 -100.96
N THR A 913 -18.22 -15.91 -101.54
CA THR A 913 -19.53 -15.85 -100.85
C THR A 913 -20.48 -16.97 -101.25
N GLU A 914 -20.05 -17.87 -102.15
CA GLU A 914 -20.85 -18.99 -102.65
C GLU A 914 -20.01 -20.21 -103.07
N TYR A 915 -20.64 -21.38 -103.12
CA TYR A 915 -20.05 -22.63 -103.60
C TYR A 915 -21.10 -23.59 -104.16
N SER A 916 -20.80 -24.24 -105.29
CA SER A 916 -21.68 -25.22 -105.95
C SER A 916 -21.36 -26.65 -105.54
N LEU A 917 -22.37 -27.35 -105.01
CA LEU A 917 -22.34 -28.79 -104.74
C LEU A 917 -22.84 -29.55 -105.98
N HIS A 918 -22.17 -30.63 -106.36
CA HIS A 918 -22.48 -31.43 -107.57
C HIS A 918 -22.33 -32.93 -107.31
N ARG A 919 -22.96 -33.77 -108.16
CA ARG A 919 -23.03 -35.23 -108.03
C ARG A 919 -23.77 -35.68 -106.75
N LEU A 920 -24.78 -34.92 -106.37
CA LEU A 920 -25.71 -35.27 -105.31
C LEU A 920 -26.67 -36.36 -105.80
N GLN A 921 -27.32 -37.05 -104.86
CA GLN A 921 -28.37 -38.03 -105.15
C GLN A 921 -29.74 -37.31 -105.24
N PRO A 922 -30.64 -37.69 -106.16
CA PRO A 922 -32.01 -37.16 -106.22
C PRO A 922 -32.82 -37.42 -104.94
N ALA A 923 -33.85 -36.60 -104.70
CA ALA A 923 -34.78 -36.66 -103.56
C ALA A 923 -34.14 -36.81 -102.15
N THR A 924 -32.85 -36.51 -102.00
CA THR A 924 -32.03 -36.86 -100.83
C THR A 924 -31.80 -35.64 -99.94
N LYS A 925 -31.91 -35.83 -98.62
CA LYS A 925 -31.64 -34.77 -97.63
C LYS A 925 -30.14 -34.62 -97.40
N TYR A 926 -29.65 -33.39 -97.54
CA TYR A 926 -28.29 -32.99 -97.21
C TYR A 926 -28.24 -32.03 -96.02
N GLU A 927 -27.26 -32.25 -95.15
CA GLU A 927 -26.81 -31.30 -94.13
C GLU A 927 -25.49 -30.69 -94.59
N ILE A 928 -25.38 -29.37 -94.48
CA ILE A 928 -24.27 -28.56 -95.00
C ILE A 928 -23.80 -27.64 -93.87
N GLY A 929 -22.49 -27.58 -93.66
CA GLY A 929 -21.85 -26.68 -92.69
C GLY A 929 -20.70 -25.91 -93.32
N VAL A 930 -20.54 -24.63 -92.96
CA VAL A 930 -19.44 -23.76 -93.37
C VAL A 930 -18.80 -23.12 -92.13
N LYS A 931 -17.46 -23.12 -92.07
CA LYS A 931 -16.68 -22.46 -91.01
C LYS A 931 -15.47 -21.73 -91.59
N SER A 932 -15.00 -20.67 -90.93
CA SER A 932 -13.75 -19.98 -91.26
C SER A 932 -12.56 -20.67 -90.56
N VAL A 933 -11.38 -20.60 -91.17
CA VAL A 933 -10.16 -21.29 -90.70
C VAL A 933 -8.97 -20.33 -90.80
N ARG A 934 -8.13 -20.30 -89.74
CA ARG A 934 -6.91 -19.49 -89.64
C ARG A 934 -5.77 -20.31 -89.03
N GLY A 935 -4.84 -20.78 -89.85
CA GLY A 935 -3.73 -21.64 -89.44
C GLY A 935 -4.17 -22.98 -88.83
N ARG A 936 -4.40 -22.98 -87.51
CA ARG A 936 -4.94 -24.12 -86.74
C ARG A 936 -6.24 -23.80 -85.99
N GLU A 937 -6.65 -22.53 -85.99
CA GLU A 937 -7.92 -22.08 -85.42
C GLU A 937 -9.04 -22.30 -86.43
N GLU A 938 -10.22 -22.70 -85.95
CA GLU A 938 -11.43 -22.84 -86.75
C GLU A 938 -12.58 -22.15 -86.01
N SER A 939 -13.51 -21.52 -86.74
CA SER A 939 -14.74 -20.99 -86.13
C SER A 939 -15.71 -22.11 -85.76
N GLU A 940 -16.74 -21.76 -85.00
CA GLU A 940 -17.98 -22.52 -84.96
C GLU A 940 -18.55 -22.72 -86.39
N VAL A 941 -19.31 -23.78 -86.58
CA VAL A 941 -19.89 -24.13 -87.90
C VAL A 941 -21.28 -23.55 -88.05
N ALA A 942 -21.47 -22.68 -89.04
CA ALA A 942 -22.80 -22.29 -89.51
C ALA A 942 -23.37 -23.43 -90.35
N SER A 943 -24.59 -23.91 -90.07
CA SER A 943 -25.17 -25.07 -90.76
C SER A 943 -26.60 -24.87 -91.26
N ILE A 944 -26.96 -25.62 -92.29
CA ILE A 944 -28.28 -25.63 -92.94
C ILE A 944 -28.59 -27.03 -93.50
N THR A 945 -29.88 -27.39 -93.61
CA THR A 945 -30.32 -28.64 -94.23
C THR A 945 -31.33 -28.41 -95.34
N THR A 946 -31.26 -29.19 -96.42
CA THR A 946 -32.18 -29.09 -97.57
C THR A 946 -32.30 -30.44 -98.30
N TYR A 947 -33.17 -30.51 -99.31
CA TYR A 947 -33.38 -31.68 -100.17
C TYR A 947 -32.97 -31.37 -101.62
N THR A 948 -32.58 -32.38 -102.39
CA THR A 948 -32.50 -32.33 -103.87
C THR A 948 -33.86 -32.58 -104.52
N ALA A 949 -33.99 -32.25 -105.81
CA ALA A 949 -35.23 -32.43 -106.58
C ALA A 949 -35.52 -33.89 -106.96
N MET A 950 -36.75 -34.16 -107.42
CA MET A 950 -37.27 -35.49 -107.77
C MET A 950 -37.30 -35.73 -109.29
N ASP A 951 -36.92 -36.94 -109.70
CA ASP A 951 -36.99 -37.48 -111.07
C ASP A 951 -38.44 -37.76 -111.55
N ALA A 952 -38.64 -37.75 -112.88
CA ALA A 952 -39.97 -37.74 -113.51
C ALA A 952 -40.42 -39.12 -114.05
N PRO A 953 -41.74 -39.40 -114.05
CA PRO A 953 -42.30 -40.62 -114.64
C PRO A 953 -42.11 -40.67 -116.16
N LEU A 954 -42.08 -41.88 -116.73
CA LEU A 954 -41.63 -42.13 -118.11
C LEU A 954 -42.69 -42.84 -118.97
N GLY A 955 -42.72 -42.50 -120.26
CA GLY A 955 -43.39 -43.31 -121.30
C GLY A 955 -44.92 -43.34 -121.27
N VAL A 956 -45.59 -42.22 -120.94
CA VAL A 956 -47.07 -42.19 -120.94
C VAL A 956 -47.64 -42.35 -122.36
N THR A 957 -48.57 -43.31 -122.53
CA THR A 957 -49.19 -43.67 -123.82
C THR A 957 -50.70 -43.87 -123.67
N ALA A 958 -51.43 -43.80 -124.79
CA ALA A 958 -52.88 -44.00 -124.85
C ALA A 958 -53.25 -45.14 -125.80
N THR A 959 -54.15 -46.05 -125.37
CA THR A 959 -54.56 -47.27 -126.07
C THR A 959 -56.08 -47.50 -125.97
N ASN A 960 -56.61 -48.55 -126.60
CA ASN A 960 -58.03 -48.95 -126.54
C ASN A 960 -59.04 -47.82 -126.81
N ILE A 961 -58.74 -46.96 -127.79
CA ILE A 961 -59.51 -45.75 -128.08
C ILE A 961 -60.83 -46.11 -128.79
N THR A 962 -61.95 -45.64 -128.23
CA THR A 962 -63.30 -45.76 -128.80
C THR A 962 -63.83 -44.36 -129.19
N PRO A 963 -65.11 -44.19 -129.58
CA PRO A 963 -65.71 -42.85 -129.67
C PRO A 963 -65.80 -42.11 -128.33
N THR A 964 -65.77 -42.83 -127.18
CA THR A 964 -66.09 -42.28 -125.85
C THR A 964 -65.10 -42.61 -124.73
N GLU A 965 -64.08 -43.43 -124.98
CA GLU A 965 -63.14 -43.93 -123.96
C GLU A 965 -61.71 -44.12 -124.51
N ALA A 966 -60.71 -44.13 -123.62
CA ALA A 966 -59.32 -44.51 -123.92
C ALA A 966 -58.55 -44.90 -122.64
N LEU A 967 -57.59 -45.82 -122.73
CA LEU A 967 -56.76 -46.29 -121.62
C LEU A 967 -55.37 -45.63 -121.64
N LEU A 968 -54.94 -45.00 -120.55
CA LEU A 968 -53.59 -44.47 -120.35
C LEU A 968 -52.69 -45.45 -119.60
N GLN A 969 -51.39 -45.53 -119.95
CA GLN A 969 -50.39 -46.37 -119.26
C GLN A 969 -49.02 -45.67 -119.18
N TRP A 970 -48.25 -45.84 -118.09
CA TRP A 970 -46.93 -45.21 -117.85
C TRP A 970 -46.03 -45.98 -116.87
N ASN A 971 -44.73 -45.61 -116.80
CA ASN A 971 -43.75 -46.14 -115.85
C ASN A 971 -43.49 -45.17 -114.68
N PRO A 972 -43.29 -45.67 -113.45
CA PRO A 972 -43.01 -44.86 -112.25
C PRO A 972 -41.54 -44.33 -112.18
N PRO A 973 -41.27 -43.29 -111.35
CA PRO A 973 -39.93 -42.87 -110.93
C PRO A 973 -39.19 -43.90 -110.04
N LEU A 974 -37.96 -43.59 -109.61
CA LEU A 974 -37.17 -44.44 -108.70
C LEU A 974 -37.56 -44.31 -107.22
N MET A 975 -38.15 -43.17 -106.84
CA MET A 975 -38.72 -42.92 -105.51
C MET A 975 -40.18 -43.41 -105.45
N ASP A 976 -40.62 -43.82 -104.26
CA ASP A 976 -42.04 -44.02 -103.98
C ASP A 976 -42.83 -42.73 -104.31
N VAL A 977 -43.94 -42.89 -105.04
CA VAL A 977 -44.84 -41.80 -105.42
C VAL A 977 -46.11 -41.87 -104.57
N GLU A 978 -46.55 -40.71 -104.08
CA GLU A 978 -47.82 -40.57 -103.35
C GLU A 978 -48.99 -40.42 -104.33
N SER A 979 -48.83 -39.59 -105.36
CA SER A 979 -49.81 -39.47 -106.44
C SER A 979 -49.22 -39.01 -107.77
N TYR A 980 -49.90 -39.39 -108.87
CA TYR A 980 -49.75 -38.77 -110.18
C TYR A 980 -50.89 -37.76 -110.39
N VAL A 981 -50.54 -36.55 -110.80
CA VAL A 981 -51.50 -35.53 -111.24
C VAL A 981 -51.54 -35.54 -112.76
N LEU A 982 -52.69 -35.90 -113.34
CA LEU A 982 -52.95 -35.88 -114.77
C LEU A 982 -53.84 -34.69 -115.12
N VAL A 983 -53.56 -34.02 -116.24
CA VAL A 983 -54.34 -32.89 -116.76
C VAL A 983 -54.77 -33.22 -118.19
N LEU A 984 -56.07 -33.46 -118.37
CA LEU A 984 -56.68 -33.74 -119.67
C LEU A 984 -57.05 -32.43 -120.37
N THR A 985 -56.57 -32.20 -121.59
CA THR A 985 -56.79 -30.97 -122.35
C THR A 985 -57.44 -31.24 -123.70
N ARG A 986 -58.30 -30.33 -124.16
CA ARG A 986 -59.08 -30.44 -125.40
C ARG A 986 -59.04 -29.11 -126.15
N HIS A 987 -58.68 -29.13 -127.44
CA HIS A 987 -58.56 -27.92 -128.29
C HIS A 987 -57.78 -26.76 -127.62
N ALA A 988 -56.66 -27.07 -126.96
CA ALA A 988 -55.82 -26.15 -126.18
C ALA A 988 -56.49 -25.46 -124.97
N VAL A 989 -57.73 -25.84 -124.60
CA VAL A 989 -58.32 -25.51 -123.30
C VAL A 989 -57.89 -26.56 -122.28
N ALA A 990 -57.39 -26.12 -121.12
CA ALA A 990 -57.11 -26.99 -119.99
C ALA A 990 -58.43 -27.51 -119.41
N GLY A 991 -58.60 -28.83 -119.38
CA GLY A 991 -59.80 -29.50 -118.87
C GLY A 991 -59.56 -30.09 -117.49
N GLU A 992 -60.15 -31.27 -117.27
CA GLU A 992 -60.19 -31.93 -115.98
C GLU A 992 -58.81 -32.32 -115.45
N THR A 993 -58.55 -32.03 -114.18
CA THR A 993 -57.37 -32.49 -113.44
C THR A 993 -57.76 -33.72 -112.64
N ILE A 994 -57.10 -34.84 -112.94
CA ILE A 994 -57.39 -36.16 -112.42
C ILE A 994 -56.24 -36.56 -111.49
N LEU A 995 -56.56 -36.90 -110.25
CA LEU A 995 -55.58 -37.44 -109.30
C LEU A 995 -55.60 -38.97 -109.36
N VAL A 996 -54.43 -39.59 -109.49
CA VAL A 996 -54.25 -41.04 -109.50
C VAL A 996 -53.28 -41.43 -108.38
N ASP A 997 -53.65 -42.41 -107.57
CA ASP A 997 -52.80 -42.97 -106.51
C ASP A 997 -51.48 -43.50 -107.10
N GLY A 998 -50.36 -43.17 -106.45
CA GLY A 998 -49.00 -43.45 -106.92
C GLY A 998 -48.66 -44.93 -107.11
N ALA A 999 -49.46 -45.84 -106.55
CA ALA A 999 -49.36 -47.28 -106.80
C ALA A 999 -49.83 -47.71 -108.21
N ASN A 1000 -50.62 -46.88 -108.91
CA ASN A 1000 -51.16 -47.22 -110.23
C ASN A 1000 -50.22 -46.82 -111.37
N GLN A 1001 -50.26 -47.63 -112.43
CA GLN A 1001 -49.47 -47.46 -113.67
C GLN A 1001 -50.36 -47.28 -114.92
N GLU A 1002 -51.68 -47.31 -114.74
CA GLU A 1002 -52.66 -47.12 -115.80
C GLU A 1002 -53.96 -46.44 -115.32
N TYR A 1003 -54.72 -45.83 -116.24
CA TYR A 1003 -55.98 -45.14 -115.94
C TYR A 1003 -56.93 -45.07 -117.14
N GLN A 1004 -58.21 -45.43 -116.95
CA GLN A 1004 -59.25 -45.40 -117.99
C GLN A 1004 -59.93 -44.02 -118.06
N LEU A 1005 -59.76 -43.31 -119.17
CA LEU A 1005 -60.54 -42.12 -119.53
C LEU A 1005 -61.91 -42.54 -120.09
N THR A 1006 -62.96 -41.87 -119.64
CA THR A 1006 -64.35 -42.12 -120.07
C THR A 1006 -65.08 -40.80 -120.38
N ASN A 1007 -66.30 -40.87 -120.93
CA ASN A 1007 -67.12 -39.72 -121.32
C ASN A 1007 -66.45 -38.76 -122.33
N LEU A 1008 -65.52 -39.30 -123.14
CA LEU A 1008 -64.92 -38.55 -124.24
C LEU A 1008 -65.97 -38.32 -125.34
N LEU A 1009 -65.76 -37.30 -126.17
CA LEU A 1009 -66.61 -37.00 -127.32
C LEU A 1009 -66.05 -37.67 -128.59
N PRO A 1010 -66.90 -38.14 -129.53
CA PRO A 1010 -66.46 -38.68 -130.81
C PRO A 1010 -65.56 -37.74 -131.63
N SER A 1011 -64.74 -38.31 -132.51
CA SER A 1011 -63.87 -37.61 -133.47
C SER A 1011 -63.07 -36.42 -132.90
N THR A 1012 -62.65 -36.49 -131.64
CA THR A 1012 -62.06 -35.39 -130.87
C THR A 1012 -60.64 -35.73 -130.41
N THR A 1013 -59.69 -34.80 -130.62
CA THR A 1013 -58.30 -34.92 -130.14
C THR A 1013 -58.15 -34.41 -128.72
N TYR A 1014 -57.48 -35.20 -127.89
CA TYR A 1014 -57.13 -34.89 -126.50
C TYR A 1014 -55.60 -34.91 -126.30
N THR A 1015 -55.11 -34.17 -125.32
CA THR A 1015 -53.71 -34.20 -124.89
C THR A 1015 -53.65 -34.26 -123.37
N VAL A 1016 -52.90 -35.22 -122.84
CA VAL A 1016 -52.72 -35.48 -121.41
C VAL A 1016 -51.34 -35.03 -120.99
N VAL A 1017 -51.25 -34.24 -119.92
CA VAL A 1017 -50.01 -33.91 -119.22
C VAL A 1017 -50.02 -34.59 -117.85
N MET A 1018 -48.87 -35.05 -117.35
CA MET A 1018 -48.77 -35.77 -116.08
C MET A 1018 -47.49 -35.40 -115.32
N TYR A 1019 -47.52 -35.41 -113.99
CA TYR A 1019 -46.34 -35.39 -113.11
C TYR A 1019 -46.59 -36.17 -111.81
N ALA A 1020 -45.52 -36.62 -111.15
CA ALA A 1020 -45.55 -37.32 -109.86
C ALA A 1020 -45.26 -36.39 -108.67
N THR A 1021 -45.80 -36.73 -107.49
CA THR A 1021 -45.61 -36.03 -106.21
C THR A 1021 -45.31 -36.99 -105.05
N ASN A 1022 -44.58 -36.53 -104.04
CA ASN A 1022 -44.47 -37.16 -102.73
C ASN A 1022 -44.23 -36.06 -101.67
N GLY A 1023 -45.23 -35.79 -100.84
CA GLY A 1023 -45.22 -34.69 -99.88
C GLY A 1023 -44.93 -33.33 -100.55
N PRO A 1024 -43.90 -32.59 -100.12
CA PRO A 1024 -43.54 -31.29 -100.71
C PRO A 1024 -42.72 -31.41 -102.01
N LEU A 1025 -42.33 -32.62 -102.43
CA LEU A 1025 -41.52 -32.83 -103.63
C LEU A 1025 -42.41 -33.08 -104.86
N THR A 1026 -42.12 -32.37 -105.94
CA THR A 1026 -42.74 -32.55 -107.25
C THR A 1026 -41.68 -32.88 -108.31
N SER A 1027 -42.06 -33.68 -109.29
CA SER A 1027 -41.24 -34.03 -110.45
C SER A 1027 -41.52 -33.14 -111.66
N GLN A 1028 -40.74 -33.30 -112.74
CA GLN A 1028 -41.01 -32.64 -114.02
C GLN A 1028 -42.21 -33.28 -114.75
N THR A 1029 -42.82 -32.52 -115.66
CA THR A 1029 -44.01 -32.94 -116.43
C THR A 1029 -43.68 -33.72 -117.71
N ILE A 1030 -44.51 -34.72 -118.01
CA ILE A 1030 -44.51 -35.57 -119.21
C ILE A 1030 -45.88 -35.47 -119.91
N SER A 1031 -45.99 -35.73 -121.23
CA SER A 1031 -47.27 -35.63 -121.95
C SER A 1031 -47.43 -36.58 -123.16
N THR A 1032 -48.68 -36.82 -123.58
CA THR A 1032 -49.06 -37.63 -124.76
C THR A 1032 -50.40 -37.19 -125.36
N ASN A 1033 -50.71 -37.58 -126.60
CA ASN A 1033 -51.92 -37.15 -127.32
C ASN A 1033 -52.59 -38.28 -128.12
N PHE A 1034 -53.91 -38.20 -128.29
CA PHE A 1034 -54.73 -39.21 -129.01
C PHE A 1034 -56.05 -38.62 -129.54
N THR A 1035 -56.76 -39.34 -130.41
CA THR A 1035 -58.04 -38.88 -131.03
C THR A 1035 -59.08 -40.00 -131.04
N THR A 1036 -60.31 -39.71 -130.61
CA THR A 1036 -61.44 -40.66 -130.55
C THR A 1036 -62.04 -40.97 -131.92
N LEU A 1037 -62.81 -42.07 -132.01
CA LEU A 1037 -63.44 -42.55 -133.25
C LEU A 1037 -64.80 -41.86 -133.55
N LEU A 1038 -65.30 -42.05 -134.78
CA LEU A 1038 -66.60 -41.53 -135.27
C LEU A 1038 -67.76 -42.50 -134.97
N ASP A 1039 -68.94 -41.98 -134.63
CA ASP A 1039 -70.14 -42.76 -134.29
C ASP A 1039 -71.11 -42.99 -135.47
N PRO A 1040 -71.98 -44.03 -135.42
CA PRO A 1040 -72.81 -44.44 -136.55
C PRO A 1040 -74.25 -43.86 -136.57
N PRO A 1041 -74.86 -43.70 -137.75
CA PRO A 1041 -76.27 -43.33 -137.88
C PRO A 1041 -77.19 -44.44 -137.36
N SER A 1042 -78.39 -44.06 -136.90
CA SER A 1042 -79.28 -44.96 -136.16
C SER A 1042 -80.70 -45.06 -136.76
N ASN A 1043 -81.45 -46.08 -136.33
CA ASN A 1043 -82.88 -46.26 -136.61
C ASN A 1043 -83.32 -46.26 -138.10
N LEU A 1044 -82.54 -46.90 -138.99
CA LEU A 1044 -82.84 -47.01 -140.43
C LEU A 1044 -84.07 -47.89 -140.71
N THR A 1045 -85.06 -47.34 -141.42
CA THR A 1045 -86.36 -47.97 -141.71
C THR A 1045 -86.79 -47.78 -143.17
N ALA A 1046 -87.74 -48.61 -143.64
CA ALA A 1046 -88.32 -48.56 -144.99
C ALA A 1046 -89.85 -48.45 -144.95
N SER A 1047 -90.44 -47.63 -145.84
CA SER A 1047 -91.86 -47.29 -145.88
C SER A 1047 -92.32 -46.91 -147.30
N GLU A 1048 -93.62 -46.67 -147.49
CA GLU A 1048 -94.25 -46.29 -148.78
C GLU A 1048 -93.77 -47.09 -150.00
N VAL A 1049 -93.64 -48.40 -149.84
CA VAL A 1049 -93.14 -49.29 -150.90
C VAL A 1049 -94.20 -49.44 -151.98
N THR A 1050 -93.83 -49.09 -153.21
CA THR A 1050 -94.69 -49.21 -154.40
C THR A 1050 -94.21 -50.38 -155.27
N ARG A 1051 -94.56 -50.35 -156.56
CA ARG A 1051 -94.09 -51.31 -157.58
C ARG A 1051 -92.63 -51.11 -157.94
N ARG A 1052 -92.18 -49.84 -157.95
CA ARG A 1052 -90.86 -49.43 -158.46
C ARG A 1052 -90.16 -48.40 -157.56
N SER A 1053 -90.65 -48.18 -156.35
CA SER A 1053 -90.05 -47.24 -155.40
C SER A 1053 -90.22 -47.67 -153.94
N ALA A 1054 -89.41 -47.12 -153.04
CA ALA A 1054 -89.58 -47.19 -151.59
C ALA A 1054 -88.96 -45.96 -150.91
N LEU A 1055 -89.51 -45.54 -149.78
CA LEU A 1055 -89.01 -44.45 -148.94
C LEU A 1055 -88.18 -45.03 -147.77
N LEU A 1056 -86.97 -44.54 -147.58
CA LEU A 1056 -86.07 -44.91 -146.47
C LEU A 1056 -85.87 -43.72 -145.54
N SER A 1057 -85.71 -43.96 -144.23
CA SER A 1057 -85.48 -42.89 -143.24
C SER A 1057 -84.67 -43.37 -142.02
N TRP A 1058 -83.86 -42.49 -141.43
CA TRP A 1058 -82.93 -42.75 -140.31
C TRP A 1058 -82.75 -41.51 -139.42
N LEU A 1059 -81.99 -41.67 -138.33
CA LEU A 1059 -81.52 -40.61 -137.44
C LEU A 1059 -80.01 -40.37 -137.63
N PRO A 1060 -79.54 -39.10 -137.56
CA PRO A 1060 -78.12 -38.76 -137.69
C PRO A 1060 -77.28 -39.25 -136.51
N PRO A 1061 -75.94 -39.38 -136.67
CA PRO A 1061 -74.98 -39.52 -135.57
C PRO A 1061 -74.82 -38.20 -134.78
N VAL A 1062 -74.04 -38.25 -133.69
CA VAL A 1062 -73.71 -37.10 -132.84
C VAL A 1062 -72.46 -36.37 -133.31
N GLY A 1063 -71.48 -37.07 -133.88
CA GLY A 1063 -70.34 -36.46 -134.56
C GLY A 1063 -70.76 -35.76 -135.86
N GLU A 1064 -70.08 -34.65 -136.19
CA GLU A 1064 -70.21 -34.00 -137.49
C GLU A 1064 -69.74 -34.93 -138.62
N ILE A 1065 -70.46 -34.92 -139.73
CA ILE A 1065 -70.28 -35.82 -140.88
C ILE A 1065 -70.47 -35.04 -142.19
N GLU A 1066 -69.75 -35.44 -143.24
CA GLU A 1066 -69.84 -34.83 -144.57
C GLU A 1066 -70.99 -35.45 -145.39
N ASN A 1067 -71.17 -36.77 -145.26
CA ASN A 1067 -72.19 -37.50 -145.99
C ASN A 1067 -72.53 -38.84 -145.34
N TYR A 1068 -73.65 -39.43 -145.74
CA TYR A 1068 -73.91 -40.85 -145.59
C TYR A 1068 -73.50 -41.64 -146.84
N VAL A 1069 -73.11 -42.89 -146.64
CA VAL A 1069 -72.92 -43.88 -147.69
C VAL A 1069 -74.01 -44.94 -147.54
N MET A 1070 -75.06 -44.82 -148.36
CA MET A 1070 -76.13 -45.81 -148.44
C MET A 1070 -75.79 -46.85 -149.51
N THR A 1071 -75.93 -48.14 -149.22
CA THR A 1071 -75.73 -49.19 -150.22
C THR A 1071 -76.88 -50.18 -150.17
N TYR A 1072 -77.61 -50.34 -151.26
CA TYR A 1072 -78.77 -51.23 -151.35
C TYR A 1072 -78.56 -52.33 -152.38
N ARG A 1073 -79.08 -53.53 -152.11
CA ARG A 1073 -78.82 -54.75 -152.89
C ARG A 1073 -80.10 -55.56 -153.08
N SER A 1074 -80.41 -55.85 -154.34
CA SER A 1074 -81.49 -56.75 -154.76
C SER A 1074 -81.21 -58.23 -154.44
N THR A 1075 -82.24 -59.06 -154.35
CA THR A 1075 -82.11 -60.53 -154.33
C THR A 1075 -81.54 -61.12 -155.62
N ASP A 1076 -81.61 -60.42 -156.75
CA ASP A 1076 -80.89 -60.78 -157.99
C ASP A 1076 -79.36 -60.57 -157.89
N GLY A 1077 -78.88 -60.00 -156.78
CA GLY A 1077 -77.45 -59.76 -156.51
C GLY A 1077 -76.96 -58.37 -156.91
N SER A 1078 -77.73 -57.59 -157.69
CA SER A 1078 -77.35 -56.23 -158.05
C SER A 1078 -77.25 -55.32 -156.82
N ARG A 1079 -76.07 -54.73 -156.60
CA ARG A 1079 -75.79 -53.75 -155.53
C ARG A 1079 -75.61 -52.37 -156.15
N LYS A 1080 -76.22 -51.36 -155.55
CA LYS A 1080 -76.00 -49.94 -155.83
C LYS A 1080 -75.47 -49.25 -154.57
N GLU A 1081 -74.53 -48.34 -154.75
CA GLU A 1081 -73.99 -47.45 -153.71
C GLU A 1081 -74.44 -46.03 -154.07
N LEU A 1082 -74.93 -45.30 -153.08
CA LEU A 1082 -75.56 -44.00 -153.19
C LEU A 1082 -75.04 -43.14 -152.05
N ILE A 1083 -74.38 -42.04 -152.41
CA ILE A 1083 -74.03 -40.99 -151.45
C ILE A 1083 -75.31 -40.20 -151.19
N VAL A 1084 -75.58 -39.92 -149.92
CA VAL A 1084 -76.70 -39.10 -149.45
C VAL A 1084 -76.10 -38.02 -148.57
N ASP A 1085 -76.51 -36.76 -148.74
CA ASP A 1085 -75.90 -35.63 -148.06
C ASP A 1085 -76.19 -35.65 -146.55
N ALA A 1086 -75.32 -35.04 -145.73
CA ALA A 1086 -75.40 -35.15 -144.27
C ALA A 1086 -76.71 -34.62 -143.64
N GLU A 1087 -77.35 -33.63 -144.27
CA GLU A 1087 -78.64 -33.07 -143.85
C GLU A 1087 -79.83 -34.00 -144.16
N ASP A 1088 -79.70 -34.90 -145.14
CA ASP A 1088 -80.77 -35.80 -145.55
C ASP A 1088 -80.93 -36.95 -144.54
N THR A 1089 -82.12 -37.02 -143.95
CA THR A 1089 -82.54 -38.08 -143.00
C THR A 1089 -83.50 -39.09 -143.63
N TRP A 1090 -83.82 -38.91 -144.92
CA TRP A 1090 -84.66 -39.81 -145.69
C TRP A 1090 -84.31 -39.75 -147.18
N ILE A 1091 -84.63 -40.80 -147.93
CA ILE A 1091 -84.51 -40.80 -149.40
C ILE A 1091 -85.53 -41.75 -150.04
N ARG A 1092 -86.07 -41.38 -151.22
CA ARG A 1092 -86.91 -42.26 -152.03
C ARG A 1092 -86.07 -42.93 -153.10
N LEU A 1093 -85.89 -44.25 -152.99
CA LEU A 1093 -85.33 -45.06 -154.07
C LEU A 1093 -86.41 -45.27 -155.13
N GLU A 1094 -86.09 -45.01 -156.40
CA GLU A 1094 -86.98 -45.24 -157.55
C GLU A 1094 -86.29 -46.09 -158.63
N GLY A 1095 -87.05 -46.49 -159.65
CA GLY A 1095 -86.58 -47.37 -160.72
C GLY A 1095 -86.25 -48.79 -160.24
N LEU A 1096 -86.87 -49.24 -159.14
CA LEU A 1096 -86.72 -50.60 -158.60
C LEU A 1096 -87.47 -51.62 -159.46
N SER A 1097 -86.92 -52.83 -159.56
CA SER A 1097 -87.60 -53.99 -160.15
C SER A 1097 -88.90 -54.32 -159.40
N GLU A 1098 -89.93 -54.74 -160.13
CA GLU A 1098 -91.20 -55.23 -159.56
C GLU A 1098 -91.00 -56.61 -158.90
N THR A 1099 -91.83 -56.95 -157.91
CA THR A 1099 -91.79 -58.22 -157.13
C THR A 1099 -90.42 -58.60 -156.53
N THR A 1100 -89.57 -57.61 -156.21
CA THR A 1100 -88.15 -57.82 -155.83
C THR A 1100 -87.86 -57.29 -154.42
N GLU A 1101 -87.10 -58.03 -153.61
CA GLU A 1101 -86.66 -57.61 -152.26
C GLU A 1101 -85.29 -56.92 -152.30
N TYR A 1102 -85.11 -55.89 -151.48
CA TYR A 1102 -83.87 -55.13 -151.33
C TYR A 1102 -83.39 -55.09 -149.88
N THR A 1103 -82.09 -55.34 -149.66
CA THR A 1103 -81.39 -55.04 -148.39
C THR A 1103 -80.64 -53.72 -148.50
N VAL A 1104 -80.84 -52.81 -147.56
CA VAL A 1104 -80.14 -51.51 -147.46
C VAL A 1104 -79.14 -51.54 -146.31
N ARG A 1105 -77.99 -50.89 -146.48
CA ARG A 1105 -77.05 -50.51 -145.42
C ARG A 1105 -76.77 -49.01 -145.47
N LEU A 1106 -76.43 -48.41 -144.33
CA LEU A 1106 -76.05 -47.00 -144.21
C LEU A 1106 -74.85 -46.86 -143.27
N GLN A 1107 -73.86 -46.05 -143.67
CA GLN A 1107 -72.76 -45.55 -142.84
C GLN A 1107 -72.76 -44.02 -142.88
N ALA A 1108 -72.21 -43.37 -141.86
CA ALA A 1108 -71.75 -42.00 -141.98
C ALA A 1108 -70.26 -41.96 -142.34
N ALA A 1109 -69.84 -40.86 -142.96
CA ALA A 1109 -68.45 -40.59 -143.31
C ALA A 1109 -68.05 -39.16 -142.95
N GLN A 1110 -66.81 -39.01 -142.48
CA GLN A 1110 -66.16 -37.73 -142.18
C GLN A 1110 -64.72 -37.86 -142.70
N ASN A 1111 -64.43 -37.22 -143.83
CA ASN A 1111 -63.21 -37.42 -144.62
C ASN A 1111 -62.98 -38.91 -144.93
N ALA A 1112 -61.79 -39.44 -144.63
CA ALA A 1112 -61.45 -40.85 -144.82
C ALA A 1112 -62.03 -41.78 -143.73
N MET A 1113 -62.56 -41.24 -142.63
CA MET A 1113 -63.13 -42.04 -141.54
C MET A 1113 -64.59 -42.39 -141.86
N ARG A 1114 -64.94 -43.68 -141.73
CA ARG A 1114 -66.31 -44.18 -141.86
C ARG A 1114 -66.76 -44.77 -140.53
N SER A 1115 -68.01 -44.51 -140.14
CA SER A 1115 -68.63 -45.15 -139.00
C SER A 1115 -68.86 -46.66 -139.24
N SER A 1116 -69.27 -47.40 -138.20
CA SER A 1116 -69.94 -48.69 -138.40
C SER A 1116 -71.29 -48.53 -139.14
N PHE A 1117 -71.87 -49.62 -139.66
CA PHE A 1117 -73.08 -49.58 -140.50
C PHE A 1117 -74.35 -50.09 -139.80
N ILE A 1118 -75.49 -49.51 -140.18
CA ILE A 1118 -76.86 -49.96 -139.87
C ILE A 1118 -77.55 -50.52 -141.13
N SER A 1119 -78.65 -51.29 -141.02
CA SER A 1119 -79.29 -51.97 -142.17
C SER A 1119 -80.79 -52.27 -142.04
N THR A 1120 -81.53 -52.35 -143.15
CA THR A 1120 -82.99 -52.64 -143.23
C THR A 1120 -83.42 -53.34 -144.55
N THR A 1121 -84.67 -53.83 -144.71
CA THR A 1121 -85.15 -54.61 -145.90
C THR A 1121 -86.61 -54.31 -146.34
N PHE A 1122 -86.97 -54.47 -147.63
CA PHE A 1122 -88.34 -54.28 -148.18
C PHE A 1122 -88.58 -54.88 -149.61
N THR A 1123 -89.86 -54.99 -150.09
CA THR A 1123 -90.27 -55.72 -151.34
C THR A 1123 -91.47 -55.10 -152.14
N THR A 1124 -91.52 -55.22 -153.49
CA THR A 1124 -92.47 -54.55 -154.44
C THR A 1124 -93.59 -55.47 -155.07
N GLY A 1125 -94.53 -55.01 -155.96
CA GLY A 1125 -95.70 -55.84 -156.45
C GLY A 1125 -96.57 -55.44 -157.70
N GLU A 1126 -97.65 -56.20 -158.03
CA GLU A 1126 -98.37 -56.31 -159.36
C GLU A 1126 -99.91 -55.92 -159.41
N ALA A 1127 -100.66 -56.01 -160.55
CA ALA A 1127 -101.96 -55.27 -160.83
C ALA A 1127 -103.21 -56.00 -161.40
N ARG A 1128 -104.40 -55.79 -160.78
CA ARG A 1128 -105.73 -55.66 -161.45
C ARG A 1128 -106.80 -54.94 -160.58
N THR A 1129 -108.08 -54.93 -160.98
CA THR A 1129 -109.09 -53.90 -160.63
C THR A 1129 -110.18 -54.27 -159.59
N THR A 1130 -110.56 -53.28 -158.77
CA THR A 1130 -111.90 -53.03 -158.15
C THR A 1130 -112.65 -54.16 -157.42
N HIS A 1131 -112.65 -54.15 -156.07
CA HIS A 1131 -113.86 -54.04 -155.22
C HIS A 1131 -113.53 -53.89 -153.70
N ARG A 1132 -114.44 -53.30 -152.91
CA ARG A 1132 -114.48 -53.40 -151.42
C ARG A 1132 -114.99 -54.80 -151.01
N PRO A 1133 -114.51 -55.42 -149.91
CA PRO A 1133 -115.08 -55.16 -148.56
C PRO A 1133 -114.08 -55.25 -147.37
N TYR A 1134 -114.62 -55.30 -146.15
CA TYR A 1134 -113.97 -55.23 -144.82
C TYR A 1134 -113.12 -56.46 -144.41
N GLY A 1135 -112.17 -56.25 -143.48
CA GLY A 1135 -111.55 -57.30 -142.63
C GLY A 1135 -110.64 -56.72 -141.52
N LEU A 1136 -110.65 -57.28 -140.31
CA LEU A 1136 -109.78 -56.90 -139.17
C LEU A 1136 -108.70 -57.97 -138.90
N SER A 1137 -107.57 -57.62 -138.25
CA SER A 1137 -107.14 -58.20 -136.95
C SER A 1137 -105.77 -57.74 -136.38
N LEU A 1138 -105.80 -56.87 -135.35
CA LEU A 1138 -105.37 -57.09 -133.94
C LEU A 1138 -103.96 -57.62 -133.48
N LEU A 1139 -103.53 -57.07 -132.32
CA LEU A 1139 -102.61 -57.58 -131.24
C LEU A 1139 -101.07 -57.28 -131.32
N ARG A 1140 -100.27 -57.18 -130.21
CA ARG A 1140 -100.40 -56.54 -128.85
C ARG A 1140 -99.10 -56.71 -127.97
N GLN A 1141 -98.93 -55.89 -126.91
CA GLN A 1141 -98.20 -56.15 -125.62
C GLN A 1141 -96.63 -56.19 -125.63
N HIS A 1142 -95.83 -55.94 -124.55
CA HIS A 1142 -96.07 -55.45 -123.16
C HIS A 1142 -94.86 -54.76 -122.43
N PHE A 1143 -95.01 -54.47 -121.11
CA PHE A 1143 -94.20 -53.70 -120.12
C PHE A 1143 -92.91 -54.37 -119.55
N THR A 1144 -92.01 -53.74 -118.74
CA THR A 1144 -92.08 -53.62 -117.23
C THR A 1144 -90.97 -52.72 -116.52
N ARG A 1145 -90.56 -52.98 -115.25
CA ARG A 1145 -90.05 -52.06 -114.16
C ARG A 1145 -89.28 -52.86 -113.04
N SER A 1146 -88.60 -52.35 -111.98
CA SER A 1146 -88.02 -51.05 -111.49
C SER A 1146 -87.31 -51.21 -110.09
N THR A 1147 -86.76 -50.13 -109.48
CA THR A 1147 -86.39 -49.94 -108.01
C THR A 1147 -85.25 -50.80 -107.39
N GLY A 1148 -84.56 -50.50 -106.25
CA GLY A 1148 -84.42 -49.28 -105.39
C GLY A 1148 -83.98 -49.49 -103.89
N VAL A 1149 -83.18 -48.55 -103.32
CA VAL A 1149 -83.04 -48.09 -101.87
C VAL A 1149 -82.48 -48.99 -100.71
N PHE A 1150 -81.62 -48.45 -99.80
CA PHE A 1150 -81.71 -48.38 -98.29
C PHE A 1150 -80.40 -48.35 -97.42
N ILE A 1151 -80.56 -48.14 -96.09
CA ILE A 1151 -79.67 -47.49 -95.08
C ILE A 1151 -79.24 -48.46 -93.94
N SER A 1152 -78.13 -48.19 -93.21
CA SER A 1152 -78.04 -48.46 -91.75
C SER A 1152 -77.11 -47.50 -90.97
N MET A 1153 -77.30 -47.41 -89.65
CA MET A 1153 -76.46 -46.72 -88.63
C MET A 1153 -76.57 -47.47 -87.29
N THR A 1154 -75.54 -47.43 -86.44
CA THR A 1154 -75.63 -47.83 -85.01
C THR A 1154 -74.59 -47.14 -84.12
N HIS A 1155 -74.94 -46.98 -82.83
CA HIS A 1155 -74.05 -46.62 -81.70
C HIS A 1155 -73.33 -47.90 -81.16
N ASP A 1156 -72.37 -47.88 -80.21
CA ASP A 1156 -72.37 -47.14 -78.92
C ASP A 1156 -70.95 -46.98 -78.27
N ASN A 1157 -70.93 -46.40 -77.06
CA ASN A 1157 -69.84 -45.84 -76.23
C ASN A 1157 -68.57 -46.71 -75.95
N GLY A 1158 -67.42 -46.05 -75.65
CA GLY A 1158 -66.12 -46.71 -75.44
C GLY A 1158 -65.03 -46.09 -74.50
N ASN A 1159 -65.20 -44.87 -73.97
CA ASN A 1159 -64.41 -44.26 -72.86
C ASN A 1159 -62.94 -43.76 -73.04
N TYR A 1160 -62.63 -42.68 -72.31
CA TYR A 1160 -61.32 -42.08 -71.93
C TYR A 1160 -60.23 -41.69 -72.96
N LEU A 1161 -60.15 -40.37 -73.22
CA LEU A 1161 -58.92 -39.63 -73.54
C LEU A 1161 -58.87 -38.33 -72.72
N ARG A 1162 -57.68 -37.85 -72.33
CA ARG A 1162 -57.51 -36.51 -71.72
C ARG A 1162 -56.27 -35.77 -72.23
N GLN A 1163 -56.45 -35.18 -73.40
CA GLN A 1163 -55.61 -34.22 -74.10
C GLN A 1163 -56.60 -33.31 -74.86
N GLN A 1164 -56.41 -32.01 -75.08
CA GLN A 1164 -55.30 -31.07 -74.82
C GLN A 1164 -55.88 -29.73 -74.33
N GLN A 1165 -55.04 -28.79 -73.87
CA GLN A 1165 -54.88 -27.45 -74.47
C GLN A 1165 -54.11 -26.51 -73.54
N GLN A 1166 -53.08 -25.85 -74.09
CA GLN A 1166 -52.53 -24.61 -73.52
C GLN A 1166 -52.00 -23.76 -74.68
N LYS A 1167 -52.46 -22.50 -74.79
CA LYS A 1167 -52.09 -21.60 -75.88
C LYS A 1167 -52.09 -20.15 -75.39
N LYS A 1168 -50.91 -19.67 -74.96
CA LYS A 1168 -50.58 -18.26 -74.64
C LYS A 1168 -51.38 -17.69 -73.43
N GLU A 1169 -50.95 -16.63 -72.74
CA GLU A 1169 -49.89 -15.64 -73.04
C GLU A 1169 -49.26 -15.03 -71.75
N ASN A 1170 -48.11 -14.37 -71.90
CA ASN A 1170 -47.63 -13.22 -71.10
C ASN A 1170 -47.22 -13.29 -69.60
N THR A 1171 -45.88 -13.26 -69.39
CA THR A 1171 -45.07 -12.34 -68.53
C THR A 1171 -45.07 -12.37 -67.00
N LEU A 1172 -43.87 -12.04 -66.45
CA LEU A 1172 -43.50 -11.73 -65.05
C LEU A 1172 -43.53 -12.96 -64.11
N PHE A 1173 -42.65 -13.13 -63.13
CA PHE A 1173 -41.63 -12.27 -62.50
C PHE A 1173 -40.18 -12.58 -63.00
N TYR A 1174 -39.16 -11.71 -62.89
CA TYR A 1174 -38.33 -11.37 -61.70
C TYR A 1174 -37.77 -12.63 -60.96
N GLY A 1175 -36.59 -12.59 -60.34
CA GLY A 1175 -35.84 -11.44 -59.83
C GLY A 1175 -36.00 -11.33 -58.32
#